data_AF-A0A3M0W113-F1
#
_entry.id   AF-A0A3M0W113-F1
#
_cell.length_a   1.000
_cell.length_b   1.000
_cell.length_c   1.000
_cell.angle_alpha   90.00
_cell.angle_beta   90.00
_cell.angle_gamma   90.00
#
_symmetry.space_group_name_H-M   'P 1'
#
loop_
_entity.id
_entity.type
_entity.pdbx_description
1 polymer ?
#
loop_
_entity_poly.entity_id
_entity_poly.type
_entity_poly.pdbx_seq_one_letter_code
_entity_poly.pdbx_strand_id
1 'polypeptide(L)'
;MEALTLSNPVEVLERLRDLINTSIDTIKEGAILHRDPTLSLSAVEPHPIHNRQDEKTVKALKCVSASAQMLKAICDPTTFLNDIIYGVGRLHPEQPKVVLLCTHSDQCHDGTALFVACQADVANHLNNGPLKAEELSAKTGIEKDKLERYLRNLCNSHIFEEVGPSIFANNQLSITFKAETKRALVAHCADEARASSCKAWDALVTPGFKGSTAPNKAPFNIAYNTELDIFQYVSKVRPDIGARAKVAMAGKGLNLGQYLSLYPWAVERGATIIDVGGGVGGATLPVLQAHPSLKLVIQDLPDTEPRFLENLETNYPDVQKSRRASFLGHDFFTPQPRKHESLFFLRHVIHDWPDEEAVAILRNLAQAMTHASKLLICEHLVLPTYRERPHEAEADGFAAPPPLLANWGAAPTSRLDLQVLACLNAKQRTTAEFANLVSRAGLKVVKLWHNFGDEAIIQCSLARELSNQGLSISPTDPYLVKNGSIKELVIFSPSQTREFFAADGKDHEKKSDCNFGHYFYRTLGQCVGVQNGPTWHTSRQYLEPHFSFSAATARLHAYRDQFEKWIARLPEDPEAGGEKTGVGFCIDSEVACRQLPFRLIAMALYGDMLTDSLFGQLWDLNTAHEHIVHSAFLSKWPQSWFYHWLPTRSNRVLRQYDKDWKDLNLSIIAEAKQAKKKNIVCAAVDIYEAVENGDMNLTMYLQSLDEILFTNIDVTSTMFASALINLGRHGSFQDELREEILANSDSNDSCAAYMRREDSLLHKTYLEVLRIRFSLPEVTAVEKRIGGFLIPAGTSVITDIHRLNKLSPRFDSLSRTQIRYSLHGYGIGPRKCLGKNFANLIIKLLILATLREYRVVVDGTLTNIRRDRFTCL
;
A
#
# COMPACT_ATOMS: atom_id res chain seq x y z
N MET A 1 -12.57 22.79 -2.07
CA MET A 1 -14.00 22.75 -1.71
C MET A 1 -14.77 23.09 -2.99
N GLU A 2 -14.65 22.24 -4.00
CA GLU A 2 -15.44 22.28 -5.24
C GLU A 2 -16.06 20.91 -5.38
N ALA A 3 -17.10 20.66 -4.59
CA ALA A 3 -18.03 19.62 -4.94
C ALA A 3 -18.76 20.13 -6.19
N LEU A 4 -18.76 19.35 -7.26
CA LEU A 4 -19.65 19.51 -8.39
C LEU A 4 -21.09 19.49 -7.88
N THR A 5 -21.58 20.63 -7.42
CA THR A 5 -23.00 20.92 -7.35
C THR A 5 -23.46 21.00 -8.80
N LEU A 6 -23.94 19.88 -9.34
CA LEU A 6 -24.84 19.91 -10.49
C LEU A 6 -26.07 20.72 -10.04
N SER A 7 -25.99 22.03 -10.22
CA SER A 7 -27.00 22.99 -9.74
C SER A 7 -28.21 23.05 -10.68
N ASN A 8 -28.14 22.40 -11.84
CA ASN A 8 -29.23 22.33 -12.81
C ASN A 8 -29.74 20.89 -13.00
N PRO A 9 -30.96 20.56 -12.53
CA PRO A 9 -31.60 19.26 -12.74
C PRO A 9 -31.70 18.83 -14.21
N VAL A 10 -31.83 19.78 -15.14
CA VAL A 10 -31.86 19.49 -16.59
C VAL A 10 -30.53 18.93 -17.06
N GLU A 11 -29.41 19.48 -16.59
CA GLU A 11 -28.07 18.99 -16.94
C GLU A 11 -27.83 17.56 -16.43
N VAL A 12 -28.36 17.22 -15.25
CA VAL A 12 -28.31 15.86 -14.72
C VAL A 12 -29.07 14.88 -15.61
N LEU A 13 -30.27 15.25 -16.06
CA LEU A 13 -31.09 14.42 -16.95
C LEU A 13 -30.43 14.23 -18.32
N GLU A 14 -29.85 15.28 -18.90
CA GLU A 14 -29.12 15.20 -20.17
C GLU A 14 -27.90 14.27 -20.06
N ARG A 15 -27.10 14.40 -19.00
CA ARG A 15 -25.96 13.50 -18.75
C ARG A 15 -26.39 12.05 -18.53
N LEU A 16 -27.51 11.81 -17.83
CA LEU A 16 -28.06 10.46 -17.65
C LEU A 16 -28.53 9.86 -18.98
N ARG A 17 -29.17 10.66 -19.85
CA ARG A 17 -29.57 10.24 -21.19
C ARG A 17 -28.35 9.82 -22.01
N ASP A 18 -27.30 10.62 -22.01
CA ASP A 18 -26.08 10.34 -22.77
C ASP A 18 -25.37 9.07 -22.28
N LEU A 19 -25.29 8.87 -20.95
CA LEU A 19 -24.76 7.65 -20.35
C LEU A 19 -25.57 6.40 -20.73
N ILE A 20 -26.90 6.48 -20.69
CA ILE A 20 -27.79 5.38 -21.07
C ILE A 20 -27.61 5.04 -22.54
N ASN A 21 -27.65 6.03 -23.43
CA ASN A 21 -27.52 5.82 -24.88
C ASN A 21 -26.18 5.15 -25.21
N THR A 22 -25.07 5.72 -24.71
CA THR A 22 -23.72 5.17 -24.92
C THR A 22 -23.60 3.74 -24.42
N SER A 23 -24.21 3.44 -23.27
CA SER A 23 -24.19 2.10 -22.69
C SER A 23 -25.03 1.11 -23.50
N ILE A 24 -26.21 1.53 -23.99
CA ILE A 24 -27.06 0.72 -24.87
C ILE A 24 -26.32 0.40 -26.18
N ASP A 25 -25.63 1.37 -26.77
CA ASP A 25 -24.87 1.16 -28.00
C ASP A 25 -23.72 0.16 -27.77
N THR A 26 -23.00 0.28 -26.65
CA THR A 26 -21.97 -0.69 -26.23
C THR A 26 -22.56 -2.11 -26.07
N ILE A 27 -23.73 -2.22 -25.45
CA ILE A 27 -24.44 -3.50 -25.26
C ILE A 27 -24.83 -4.11 -26.62
N LYS A 28 -25.35 -3.29 -27.55
CA LYS A 28 -25.74 -3.73 -28.91
C LYS A 28 -24.53 -4.18 -29.71
N GLU A 29 -23.45 -3.40 -29.72
CA GLU A 29 -22.20 -3.76 -30.38
C GLU A 29 -21.66 -5.09 -29.85
N GLY A 30 -21.68 -5.25 -28.52
CA GLY A 30 -21.31 -6.51 -27.87
C GLY A 30 -22.23 -7.68 -28.27
N ALA A 31 -23.55 -7.47 -28.36
CA ALA A 31 -24.47 -8.52 -28.79
C ALA A 31 -24.22 -8.93 -30.26
N ILE A 32 -23.97 -7.96 -31.15
CA ILE A 32 -23.66 -8.19 -32.57
C ILE A 32 -22.34 -8.96 -32.72
N LEU A 33 -21.29 -8.52 -32.02
CA LEU A 33 -19.95 -9.12 -32.09
C LEU A 33 -19.98 -10.62 -31.74
N HIS A 34 -20.75 -10.98 -30.72
CA HIS A 34 -20.86 -12.36 -30.22
C HIS A 34 -22.01 -13.15 -30.85
N ARG A 35 -22.81 -12.54 -31.74
CA ARG A 35 -24.00 -13.15 -32.37
C ARG A 35 -25.02 -13.62 -31.35
N ASP A 36 -25.23 -12.83 -30.31
CA ASP A 36 -26.21 -13.11 -29.27
C ASP A 36 -27.65 -13.03 -29.83
N PRO A 37 -28.60 -13.80 -29.26
CA PRO A 37 -30.01 -13.65 -29.58
C PRO A 37 -30.53 -12.26 -29.18
N THR A 38 -31.76 -11.91 -29.58
CA THR A 38 -32.36 -10.64 -29.14
C THR A 38 -32.71 -10.69 -27.65
N LEU A 39 -32.33 -9.65 -26.90
CA LEU A 39 -32.77 -9.44 -25.51
C LEU A 39 -34.30 -9.37 -25.44
N SER A 40 -34.92 -10.28 -24.68
CA SER A 40 -36.38 -10.32 -24.48
C SER A 40 -36.72 -10.82 -23.08
N LEU A 41 -37.74 -10.21 -22.47
CA LEU A 41 -38.31 -10.65 -21.18
C LEU A 41 -39.13 -11.94 -21.30
N SER A 42 -39.60 -12.27 -22.51
CA SER A 42 -40.36 -13.49 -22.80
C SER A 42 -39.48 -14.65 -23.29
N ALA A 43 -38.16 -14.50 -23.22
CA ALA A 43 -37.23 -15.57 -23.54
C ALA A 43 -37.31 -16.70 -22.51
N VAL A 44 -37.34 -17.96 -22.98
CA VAL A 44 -37.36 -19.15 -22.10
C VAL A 44 -35.97 -19.56 -21.61
N GLU A 45 -34.91 -19.03 -22.21
CA GLU A 45 -33.51 -19.32 -21.85
C GLU A 45 -32.79 -18.04 -21.37
N PRO A 46 -31.85 -18.11 -20.41
CA PRO A 46 -31.02 -16.99 -20.01
C PRO A 46 -30.19 -16.40 -21.15
N HIS A 47 -30.18 -15.08 -21.30
CA HIS A 47 -29.40 -14.42 -22.34
C HIS A 47 -27.88 -14.48 -22.06
N PRO A 48 -27.01 -14.81 -23.05
CA PRO A 48 -25.56 -14.96 -22.83
C PRO A 48 -24.87 -13.73 -22.22
N ILE A 49 -25.32 -12.52 -22.58
CA ILE A 49 -24.79 -11.25 -22.09
C ILE A 49 -24.73 -11.14 -20.55
N HIS A 50 -25.64 -11.80 -19.82
CA HIS A 50 -25.67 -11.75 -18.35
C HIS A 50 -24.49 -12.50 -17.70
N ASN A 51 -23.84 -13.40 -18.45
CA ASN A 51 -22.69 -14.17 -17.98
C ASN A 51 -21.37 -13.64 -18.54
N ARG A 52 -21.40 -12.57 -19.33
CA ARG A 52 -20.23 -12.03 -20.00
C ARG A 52 -19.32 -11.31 -19.01
N GLN A 53 -18.01 -11.44 -19.20
CA GLN A 53 -16.97 -10.94 -18.29
C GLN A 53 -16.11 -9.84 -18.92
N ASP A 54 -16.43 -9.37 -20.13
CA ASP A 54 -15.70 -8.25 -20.70
C ASP A 54 -16.07 -6.96 -19.97
N GLU A 55 -15.03 -6.22 -19.60
CA GLU A 55 -15.16 -5.03 -18.77
C GLU A 55 -16.12 -3.99 -19.37
N LYS A 56 -16.09 -3.81 -20.70
CA LYS A 56 -16.92 -2.81 -21.39
C LYS A 56 -18.42 -3.14 -21.27
N THR A 57 -18.81 -4.38 -21.56
CA THR A 57 -20.21 -4.80 -21.47
C THR A 57 -20.70 -4.77 -20.02
N VAL A 58 -19.91 -5.27 -19.06
CA VAL A 58 -20.27 -5.26 -17.64
C VAL A 58 -20.46 -3.83 -17.13
N LYS A 59 -19.54 -2.92 -17.48
CA LYS A 59 -19.63 -1.49 -17.14
C LYS A 59 -20.86 -0.83 -17.75
N ALA A 60 -21.17 -1.13 -19.00
CA ALA A 60 -22.35 -0.61 -19.68
C ALA A 60 -23.66 -1.08 -19.02
N LEU A 61 -23.77 -2.37 -18.69
CA LEU A 61 -24.93 -2.92 -17.98
C LEU A 61 -25.11 -2.27 -16.59
N LYS A 62 -24.02 -2.12 -15.82
CA LYS A 62 -24.04 -1.41 -14.53
C LYS A 62 -24.46 0.05 -14.68
N CYS A 63 -23.98 0.73 -15.72
CA CYS A 63 -24.33 2.12 -15.99
C CYS A 63 -25.82 2.29 -16.30
N VAL A 64 -26.41 1.42 -17.15
CA VAL A 64 -27.86 1.43 -17.43
C VAL A 64 -28.67 1.22 -16.15
N SER A 65 -28.30 0.22 -15.35
CA SER A 65 -29.01 -0.09 -14.09
C SER A 65 -28.93 1.08 -13.09
N ALA A 66 -27.74 1.64 -12.88
CA ALA A 66 -27.54 2.76 -11.96
C ALA A 66 -28.25 4.03 -12.43
N SER A 67 -28.20 4.32 -13.75
CA SER A 67 -28.92 5.45 -14.34
C SER A 67 -30.43 5.29 -14.20
N ALA A 68 -30.98 4.07 -14.41
CA ALA A 68 -32.42 3.82 -14.22
C ALA A 68 -32.87 4.06 -12.78
N GLN A 69 -32.07 3.62 -11.80
CA GLN A 69 -32.35 3.86 -10.39
C GLN A 69 -32.33 5.37 -10.05
N MET A 70 -31.31 6.09 -10.56
CA MET A 70 -31.18 7.54 -10.34
C MET A 70 -32.30 8.33 -11.03
N LEU A 71 -32.66 7.98 -12.26
CA LEU A 71 -33.79 8.57 -12.98
C LEU A 71 -35.09 8.39 -12.22
N LYS A 72 -35.34 7.19 -11.69
CA LYS A 72 -36.53 6.92 -10.88
C LYS A 72 -36.59 7.83 -9.64
N ALA A 73 -35.46 8.01 -8.96
CA ALA A 73 -35.38 8.91 -7.81
C ALA A 73 -35.59 10.39 -8.16
N ILE A 74 -35.16 10.84 -9.34
CA ILE A 74 -35.29 12.23 -9.80
C ILE A 74 -36.70 12.53 -10.33
N CYS A 75 -37.23 11.66 -11.18
CA CYS A 75 -38.46 11.90 -11.93
C CYS A 75 -39.71 11.73 -11.07
N ASP A 76 -39.66 10.85 -10.07
CA ASP A 76 -40.80 10.60 -9.19
C ASP A 76 -40.30 10.29 -7.77
N PRO A 77 -39.78 11.29 -7.04
CA PRO A 77 -39.22 11.09 -5.70
C PRO A 77 -40.28 10.58 -4.73
N THR A 78 -41.54 10.94 -4.93
CA THR A 78 -42.67 10.42 -4.15
C THR A 78 -42.86 8.95 -4.46
N THR A 79 -43.01 8.51 -5.71
CA THR A 79 -43.11 7.08 -6.04
C THR A 79 -41.84 6.30 -5.70
N PHE A 80 -40.66 6.90 -5.78
CA PHE A 80 -39.39 6.27 -5.39
C PHE A 80 -39.32 6.02 -3.88
N LEU A 81 -39.68 7.03 -3.06
CA LEU A 81 -39.83 6.86 -1.62
C LEU A 81 -40.95 5.87 -1.32
N ASN A 82 -42.08 5.97 -2.00
CA ASN A 82 -43.20 5.05 -1.92
C ASN A 82 -42.83 3.62 -2.34
N ASP A 83 -41.88 3.41 -3.24
CA ASP A 83 -41.41 2.07 -3.61
C ASP A 83 -40.50 1.51 -2.52
N ILE A 84 -39.68 2.36 -1.89
CA ILE A 84 -38.89 2.02 -0.70
C ILE A 84 -39.82 1.75 0.51
N ILE A 85 -40.95 2.44 0.60
CA ILE A 85 -41.89 2.42 1.73
C ILE A 85 -42.99 1.35 1.58
N TYR A 86 -43.55 1.14 0.38
CA TYR A 86 -44.76 0.34 0.12
C TYR A 86 -44.51 -0.90 -0.76
N GLY A 87 -43.46 -0.95 -1.58
CA GLY A 87 -43.33 -1.97 -2.64
C GLY A 87 -44.36 -1.75 -3.75
N VAL A 88 -43.87 -1.47 -4.97
CA VAL A 88 -44.62 -1.18 -6.21
C VAL A 88 -46.10 -0.78 -6.02
N GLY A 89 -46.34 0.50 -5.71
CA GLY A 89 -47.69 1.03 -5.56
C GLY A 89 -47.82 2.43 -6.15
N ARG A 90 -48.49 2.56 -7.31
CA ARG A 90 -48.97 3.87 -7.77
C ARG A 90 -50.09 4.33 -6.84
N LEU A 91 -49.92 5.48 -6.18
CA LEU A 91 -51.00 6.09 -5.40
C LEU A 91 -51.89 6.98 -6.27
N HIS A 92 -53.20 6.88 -6.02
CA HIS A 92 -54.20 7.80 -6.53
C HIS A 92 -54.09 9.16 -5.79
N PRO A 93 -54.30 10.33 -6.43
CA PRO A 93 -53.91 11.64 -5.88
C PRO A 93 -54.62 12.12 -4.60
N GLU A 94 -55.60 11.40 -4.04
CA GLU A 94 -56.56 11.96 -3.07
C GLU A 94 -56.54 11.35 -1.64
N GLN A 95 -55.50 10.64 -1.21
CA GLN A 95 -55.48 10.05 0.14
C GLN A 95 -54.82 10.93 1.25
N PRO A 96 -55.35 10.97 2.49
CA PRO A 96 -54.81 11.81 3.58
C PRO A 96 -53.48 11.31 4.19
N LYS A 97 -52.59 12.25 4.52
CA LYS A 97 -51.20 12.05 5.00
C LYS A 97 -51.02 11.32 6.35
N VAL A 98 -52.09 10.99 7.09
CA VAL A 98 -52.01 10.36 8.43
C VAL A 98 -52.20 8.85 8.40
N VAL A 99 -52.66 8.27 7.29
CA VAL A 99 -52.69 6.80 7.06
C VAL A 99 -51.33 6.27 6.55
N LEU A 100 -50.35 7.16 6.41
CA LEU A 100 -49.06 6.97 5.73
C LEU A 100 -47.98 6.20 6.53
N LEU A 101 -48.22 5.95 7.83
CA LEU A 101 -47.22 5.38 8.77
C LEU A 101 -47.40 3.88 9.06
N CYS A 102 -48.52 3.27 8.65
CA CYS A 102 -48.86 1.88 9.03
C CYS A 102 -48.60 0.81 7.96
N THR A 103 -48.01 1.15 6.82
CA THR A 103 -47.94 0.25 5.64
C THR A 103 -46.52 -0.02 5.13
N HIS A 104 -45.51 0.03 6.02
CA HIS A 104 -44.15 -0.50 5.77
C HIS A 104 -44.07 -2.05 5.80
N SER A 105 -45.22 -2.73 5.95
CA SER A 105 -45.29 -4.19 6.03
C SER A 105 -45.09 -4.90 4.69
N ASP A 106 -45.25 -4.23 3.54
CA ASP A 106 -45.61 -4.98 2.32
C ASP A 106 -44.42 -5.40 1.43
N GLN A 107 -43.25 -4.75 1.50
CA GLN A 107 -42.01 -5.31 0.89
C GLN A 107 -41.58 -6.63 1.54
N CYS A 108 -41.92 -6.82 2.83
CA CYS A 108 -41.72 -8.12 3.46
C CYS A 108 -42.61 -9.18 2.80
N HIS A 109 -43.73 -8.78 2.18
CA HIS A 109 -44.64 -9.69 1.48
C HIS A 109 -44.08 -10.19 0.16
N ASP A 110 -43.28 -9.43 -0.60
CA ASP A 110 -42.59 -9.96 -1.79
C ASP A 110 -41.60 -11.06 -1.42
N GLY A 111 -40.74 -10.77 -0.44
CA GLY A 111 -39.78 -11.74 0.08
C GLY A 111 -40.44 -12.91 0.82
N THR A 112 -41.65 -12.73 1.36
CA THR A 112 -42.45 -13.80 1.98
C THR A 112 -43.19 -14.62 0.92
N ALA A 113 -43.74 -14.00 -0.12
CA ALA A 113 -44.40 -14.68 -1.23
C ALA A 113 -43.42 -15.58 -1.96
N LEU A 114 -42.21 -15.07 -2.22
CA LEU A 114 -41.14 -15.86 -2.83
C LEU A 114 -40.72 -17.03 -1.94
N PHE A 115 -40.63 -16.79 -0.62
CA PHE A 115 -40.37 -17.85 0.35
C PHE A 115 -41.46 -18.92 0.33
N VAL A 116 -42.75 -18.54 0.38
CA VAL A 116 -43.89 -19.46 0.32
C VAL A 116 -43.86 -20.28 -0.98
N ALA A 117 -43.68 -19.63 -2.14
CA ALA A 117 -43.62 -20.32 -3.42
C ALA A 117 -42.44 -21.32 -3.51
N CYS A 118 -41.30 -20.98 -2.90
CA CYS A 118 -40.15 -21.88 -2.80
C CYS A 118 -40.42 -23.06 -1.85
N GLN A 119 -40.97 -22.82 -0.65
CA GLN A 119 -41.28 -23.89 0.30
C GLN A 119 -42.35 -24.84 -0.22
N ALA A 120 -43.31 -24.32 -0.99
CA ALA A 120 -44.34 -25.09 -1.67
C ALA A 120 -43.87 -25.71 -2.99
N ASP A 121 -42.60 -25.54 -3.38
CA ASP A 121 -41.98 -26.07 -4.59
C ASP A 121 -42.77 -25.82 -5.89
N VAL A 122 -43.42 -24.65 -5.98
CA VAL A 122 -44.38 -24.31 -7.06
C VAL A 122 -43.74 -24.41 -8.44
N ALA A 123 -42.50 -23.96 -8.59
CA ALA A 123 -41.79 -23.99 -9.87
C ALA A 123 -41.61 -25.42 -10.43
N ASN A 124 -41.39 -26.42 -9.57
CA ASN A 124 -41.29 -27.81 -10.00
C ASN A 124 -42.66 -28.40 -10.34
N HIS A 125 -43.72 -28.05 -9.61
CA HIS A 125 -45.07 -28.47 -9.96
C HIS A 125 -45.52 -27.95 -11.34
N LEU A 126 -45.06 -26.76 -11.73
CA LEU A 126 -45.32 -26.12 -13.03
C LEU A 126 -44.38 -26.59 -14.16
N ASN A 127 -43.55 -27.62 -13.94
CA ASN A 127 -42.56 -28.05 -14.94
C ASN A 127 -43.20 -28.55 -16.26
N ASN A 128 -44.37 -29.16 -16.17
CA ASN A 128 -45.05 -29.79 -17.31
C ASN A 128 -46.07 -28.87 -17.99
N GLY A 129 -46.00 -27.56 -17.71
CA GLY A 129 -46.89 -26.55 -18.28
C GLY A 129 -47.75 -25.83 -17.23
N PRO A 130 -48.62 -24.91 -17.67
CA PRO A 130 -49.47 -24.13 -16.78
C PRO A 130 -50.45 -25.00 -15.98
N LEU A 131 -50.69 -24.66 -14.71
CA LEU A 131 -51.66 -25.36 -13.83
C LEU A 131 -52.66 -24.39 -13.23
N LYS A 132 -53.87 -24.88 -12.95
CA LYS A 132 -54.87 -24.13 -12.16
C LYS A 132 -54.46 -24.03 -10.69
N ALA A 133 -54.90 -22.98 -10.02
CA ALA A 133 -54.71 -22.79 -8.58
C ALA A 133 -55.22 -24.00 -7.77
N GLU A 134 -56.33 -24.62 -8.16
CA GLU A 134 -56.86 -25.83 -7.52
C GLU A 134 -55.89 -27.02 -7.61
N GLU A 135 -55.23 -27.19 -8.75
CA GLU A 135 -54.27 -28.28 -8.96
C GLU A 135 -52.97 -28.05 -8.16
N LEU A 136 -52.52 -26.80 -8.10
CA LEU A 136 -51.39 -26.40 -7.25
C LEU A 136 -51.71 -26.55 -5.76
N SER A 137 -52.93 -26.19 -5.36
CA SER A 137 -53.42 -26.39 -3.99
C SER A 137 -53.40 -27.87 -3.59
N ALA A 138 -53.91 -28.76 -4.47
CA ALA A 138 -53.90 -30.20 -4.23
C ALA A 138 -52.48 -30.79 -4.14
N LYS A 139 -51.52 -30.27 -4.93
CA LYS A 139 -50.13 -30.73 -4.92
C LYS A 139 -49.34 -30.25 -3.71
N THR A 140 -49.60 -29.03 -3.25
CA THR A 140 -48.82 -28.37 -2.18
C THR A 140 -49.44 -28.56 -0.80
N GLY A 141 -50.74 -28.88 -0.73
CA GLY A 141 -51.50 -28.91 0.52
C GLY A 141 -51.85 -27.53 1.08
N ILE A 142 -51.50 -26.45 0.38
CA ILE A 142 -51.85 -25.08 0.76
C ILE A 142 -53.25 -24.76 0.21
N GLU A 143 -54.10 -24.17 1.04
CA GLU A 143 -55.43 -23.74 0.63
C GLU A 143 -55.37 -22.80 -0.59
N LYS A 144 -56.23 -23.05 -1.58
CA LYS A 144 -56.20 -22.45 -2.92
C LYS A 144 -56.12 -20.93 -2.87
N ASP A 145 -57.05 -20.27 -2.16
CA ASP A 145 -57.14 -18.81 -2.17
C ASP A 145 -55.91 -18.17 -1.53
N LYS A 146 -55.32 -18.80 -0.50
CA LYS A 146 -54.05 -18.36 0.09
C LYS A 146 -52.89 -18.47 -0.90
N LEU A 147 -52.73 -19.61 -1.56
CA LEU A 147 -51.64 -19.83 -2.51
C LEU A 147 -51.75 -18.87 -3.71
N GLU A 148 -52.96 -18.74 -4.25
CA GLU A 148 -53.27 -17.87 -5.39
C GLU A 148 -52.86 -16.40 -5.13
N ARG A 149 -53.10 -15.89 -3.91
CA ARG A 149 -52.70 -14.52 -3.52
C ARG A 149 -51.19 -14.32 -3.54
N TYR A 150 -50.40 -15.28 -3.06
CA TYR A 150 -48.94 -15.21 -3.12
C TYR A 150 -48.43 -15.29 -4.56
N LEU A 151 -49.01 -16.17 -5.39
CA LEU A 151 -48.61 -16.30 -6.79
C LEU A 151 -48.96 -15.06 -7.61
N ARG A 152 -50.12 -14.45 -7.40
CA ARG A 152 -50.46 -13.16 -8.04
C ARG A 152 -49.51 -12.04 -7.64
N ASN A 153 -49.12 -11.97 -6.37
CA ASN A 153 -48.11 -11.00 -5.93
C ASN A 153 -46.79 -11.18 -6.69
N LEU A 154 -46.34 -12.42 -6.86
CA LEU A 154 -45.13 -12.72 -7.64
C LEU A 154 -45.30 -12.41 -9.13
N CYS A 155 -46.47 -12.67 -9.72
CA CYS A 155 -46.77 -12.33 -11.12
C CYS A 155 -46.68 -10.81 -11.38
N ASN A 156 -47.13 -9.98 -10.42
CA ASN A 156 -46.98 -8.53 -10.49
C ASN A 156 -45.51 -8.07 -10.48
N SER A 157 -44.62 -8.90 -9.90
CA SER A 157 -43.17 -8.72 -9.90
C SER A 157 -42.47 -9.49 -11.02
N HIS A 158 -43.22 -9.99 -12.01
CA HIS A 158 -42.74 -10.79 -13.15
C HIS A 158 -42.07 -12.11 -12.77
N ILE A 159 -42.36 -12.65 -11.58
CA ILE A 159 -41.94 -13.98 -11.16
C ILE A 159 -43.18 -14.88 -11.30
N PHE A 160 -43.16 -15.84 -12.22
CA PHE A 160 -44.35 -16.55 -12.75
C PHE A 160 -45.22 -15.66 -13.67
N GLU A 161 -46.17 -16.30 -14.35
CA GLU A 161 -47.14 -15.64 -15.23
C GLU A 161 -48.56 -16.21 -14.97
N GLU A 162 -49.56 -15.34 -14.85
CA GLU A 162 -50.99 -15.74 -14.82
C GLU A 162 -51.53 -15.71 -16.25
N VAL A 163 -51.50 -16.86 -16.94
CA VAL A 163 -51.83 -16.99 -18.38
C VAL A 163 -53.34 -17.12 -18.66
N GLY A 164 -54.14 -17.12 -17.60
CA GLY A 164 -55.60 -17.18 -17.63
C GLY A 164 -56.15 -17.12 -16.19
N PRO A 165 -57.47 -17.01 -15.99
CA PRO A 165 -58.05 -16.87 -14.65
C PRO A 165 -57.61 -18.00 -13.71
N SER A 166 -56.79 -17.68 -12.70
CA SER A 166 -56.22 -18.64 -11.74
C SER A 166 -55.40 -19.76 -12.41
N ILE A 167 -54.77 -19.49 -13.56
CA ILE A 167 -53.87 -20.43 -14.26
C ILE A 167 -52.46 -19.83 -14.27
N PHE A 168 -51.52 -20.51 -13.63
CA PHE A 168 -50.14 -20.04 -13.46
C PHE A 168 -49.15 -20.84 -14.29
N ALA A 169 -48.15 -20.18 -14.83
CA ALA A 169 -47.08 -20.77 -15.63
C ALA A 169 -45.68 -20.32 -15.13
N ASN A 170 -44.67 -21.13 -15.43
CA ASN A 170 -43.28 -20.72 -15.24
C ASN A 170 -42.85 -19.71 -16.31
N ASN A 171 -41.95 -18.80 -15.94
CA ASN A 171 -41.25 -17.90 -16.85
C ASN A 171 -39.73 -17.95 -16.60
N GLN A 172 -38.96 -17.07 -17.27
CA GLN A 172 -37.50 -17.03 -17.20
C GLN A 172 -36.96 -16.87 -15.77
N LEU A 173 -37.66 -16.12 -14.92
CA LEU A 173 -37.24 -15.90 -13.53
C LEU A 173 -37.65 -17.06 -12.64
N SER A 174 -38.90 -17.54 -12.76
CA SER A 174 -39.43 -18.55 -11.85
C SER A 174 -38.83 -19.93 -12.05
N ILE A 175 -38.42 -20.27 -13.27
CA ILE A 175 -37.78 -21.56 -13.59
C ILE A 175 -36.46 -21.75 -12.82
N THR A 176 -35.79 -20.67 -12.43
CA THR A 176 -34.55 -20.72 -11.65
C THR A 176 -34.75 -21.31 -10.25
N PHE A 177 -35.98 -21.21 -9.70
CA PHE A 177 -36.32 -21.74 -8.38
C PHE A 177 -36.64 -23.24 -8.37
N LYS A 178 -36.51 -23.93 -9.52
CA LYS A 178 -36.48 -25.40 -9.56
C LYS A 178 -35.23 -25.98 -8.91
N ALA A 179 -34.14 -25.22 -8.89
CA ALA A 179 -32.91 -25.61 -8.23
C ALA A 179 -33.08 -25.48 -6.70
N GLU A 180 -32.81 -26.57 -5.98
CA GLU A 180 -32.87 -26.59 -4.51
C GLU A 180 -31.98 -25.51 -3.89
N THR A 181 -30.80 -25.27 -4.47
CA THR A 181 -29.85 -24.26 -4.02
C THR A 181 -30.42 -22.84 -4.02
N LYS A 182 -31.26 -22.50 -5.02
CA LYS A 182 -31.92 -21.19 -5.10
C LYS A 182 -33.03 -21.07 -4.05
N ARG A 183 -33.82 -22.13 -3.85
CA ARG A 183 -34.86 -22.15 -2.80
C ARG A 183 -34.25 -22.07 -1.40
N ALA A 184 -33.16 -22.80 -1.15
CA ALA A 184 -32.43 -22.75 0.12
C ALA A 184 -31.88 -21.34 0.40
N LEU A 185 -31.38 -20.64 -0.62
CA LEU A 185 -30.94 -19.25 -0.51
C LEU A 185 -32.10 -18.30 -0.18
N VAL A 186 -33.24 -18.46 -0.85
CA VAL A 186 -34.46 -17.69 -0.52
C VAL A 186 -34.83 -17.92 0.94
N ALA A 187 -34.85 -19.18 1.40
CA ALA A 187 -35.13 -19.50 2.80
C ALA A 187 -34.15 -18.81 3.75
N HIS A 188 -32.84 -18.94 3.51
CA HIS A 188 -31.79 -18.32 4.32
C HIS A 188 -31.97 -16.80 4.49
N CYS A 189 -32.32 -16.10 3.42
CA CYS A 189 -32.53 -14.65 3.43
C CYS A 189 -33.90 -14.25 4.00
N ALA A 190 -34.94 -15.04 3.74
CA ALA A 190 -36.32 -14.69 4.04
C ALA A 190 -36.81 -15.16 5.42
N ASP A 191 -36.14 -16.14 6.00
CA ASP A 191 -36.48 -16.73 7.30
C ASP A 191 -35.48 -16.25 8.35
N GLU A 192 -34.25 -16.78 8.35
CA GLU A 192 -33.26 -16.53 9.40
C GLU A 192 -32.76 -15.09 9.43
N ALA A 193 -32.29 -14.59 8.29
CA ALA A 193 -31.77 -13.23 8.20
C ALA A 193 -32.86 -12.19 8.48
N ARG A 194 -34.05 -12.37 7.91
CA ARG A 194 -35.18 -11.45 8.14
C ARG A 194 -35.60 -11.40 9.60
N ALA A 195 -35.78 -12.56 10.24
CA ALA A 195 -36.15 -12.62 11.66
C ALA A 195 -35.13 -11.88 12.54
N SER A 196 -33.83 -12.04 12.23
CA SER A 196 -32.73 -11.35 12.90
C SER A 196 -32.77 -9.84 12.65
N SER A 197 -32.93 -9.41 11.39
CA SER A 197 -33.00 -7.99 11.03
C SER A 197 -34.17 -7.27 11.70
N CYS A 198 -35.32 -7.93 11.89
CA CYS A 198 -36.46 -7.37 12.63
C CYS A 198 -36.13 -7.05 14.09
N LYS A 199 -35.04 -7.61 14.65
CA LYS A 199 -34.55 -7.35 16.01
C LYS A 199 -33.38 -6.38 16.09
N ALA A 200 -33.00 -5.75 14.98
CA ALA A 200 -31.88 -4.82 14.94
C ALA A 200 -32.08 -3.63 15.90
N TRP A 201 -33.26 -3.02 15.93
CA TRP A 201 -33.56 -1.94 16.87
C TRP A 201 -33.47 -2.40 18.33
N ASP A 202 -34.08 -3.55 18.65
CA ASP A 202 -34.02 -4.14 19.99
C ASP A 202 -32.58 -4.30 20.45
N ALA A 203 -31.67 -4.79 19.59
CA ALA A 203 -30.25 -4.91 19.91
C ALA A 203 -29.57 -3.55 20.13
N LEU A 204 -29.86 -2.55 19.30
CA LEU A 204 -29.25 -1.21 19.35
C LEU A 204 -29.64 -0.40 20.60
N VAL A 205 -30.74 -0.76 21.27
CA VAL A 205 -31.19 -0.07 22.50
C VAL A 205 -30.96 -0.90 23.77
N THR A 206 -30.75 -2.21 23.65
CA THR A 206 -30.58 -3.11 24.80
C THR A 206 -29.17 -2.96 25.43
N PRO A 207 -29.06 -2.68 26.74
CA PRO A 207 -27.79 -2.69 27.45
C PRO A 207 -27.04 -4.02 27.30
N GLY A 208 -25.74 -3.97 27.03
CA GLY A 208 -24.91 -5.16 26.74
C GLY A 208 -24.90 -5.60 25.28
N PHE A 209 -25.87 -5.18 24.45
CA PHE A 209 -25.85 -5.35 22.99
C PHE A 209 -25.39 -4.07 22.28
N LYS A 210 -25.93 -2.91 22.68
CA LYS A 210 -25.73 -1.60 22.04
C LYS A 210 -24.28 -1.20 21.68
N GLY A 211 -23.28 -1.64 22.45
CA GLY A 211 -21.86 -1.33 22.22
C GLY A 211 -20.97 -2.56 22.07
N SER A 212 -21.58 -3.74 21.96
CA SER A 212 -20.84 -5.00 21.85
C SER A 212 -20.56 -5.33 20.40
N THR A 213 -19.36 -5.82 20.12
CA THR A 213 -18.98 -6.46 18.86
C THR A 213 -18.92 -7.98 18.99
N ALA A 214 -19.33 -8.54 20.13
CA ALA A 214 -19.24 -9.98 20.35
C ALA A 214 -20.20 -10.74 19.40
N PRO A 215 -19.77 -11.87 18.81
CA PRO A 215 -20.61 -12.66 17.89
C PRO A 215 -21.93 -13.16 18.50
N ASN A 216 -21.97 -13.37 19.81
CA ASN A 216 -23.17 -13.81 20.54
C ASN A 216 -24.02 -12.66 21.11
N LYS A 217 -23.80 -11.44 20.61
CA LYS A 217 -24.59 -10.24 20.93
C LYS A 217 -25.16 -9.61 19.65
N ALA A 218 -25.56 -10.45 18.69
CA ALA A 218 -26.20 -10.03 17.45
C ALA A 218 -27.74 -9.90 17.61
N PRO A 219 -28.44 -9.16 16.74
CA PRO A 219 -29.90 -9.20 16.64
C PRO A 219 -30.49 -10.61 16.54
N PHE A 220 -29.77 -11.54 15.88
CA PHE A 220 -30.08 -12.97 15.85
C PHE A 220 -30.32 -13.58 17.23
N ASN A 221 -29.49 -13.24 18.22
CA ASN A 221 -29.60 -13.78 19.58
C ASN A 221 -30.93 -13.40 20.25
N ILE A 222 -31.44 -12.21 19.94
CA ILE A 222 -32.75 -11.74 20.42
C ILE A 222 -33.86 -12.46 19.65
N ALA A 223 -33.73 -12.59 18.33
CA ALA A 223 -34.74 -13.21 17.47
C ALA A 223 -34.97 -14.69 17.80
N TYR A 224 -33.90 -15.42 18.11
CA TYR A 224 -33.93 -16.85 18.40
C TYR A 224 -33.85 -17.18 19.89
N ASN A 225 -33.87 -16.15 20.75
CA ASN A 225 -33.78 -16.26 22.21
C ASN A 225 -32.65 -17.21 22.66
N THR A 226 -31.41 -16.88 22.27
CA THR A 226 -30.24 -17.74 22.49
C THR A 226 -29.00 -16.94 22.86
N GLU A 227 -28.12 -17.53 23.67
CA GLU A 227 -26.81 -16.96 24.02
C GLU A 227 -25.65 -17.51 23.19
N LEU A 228 -25.95 -18.43 22.27
CA LEU A 228 -24.98 -19.02 21.33
C LEU A 228 -24.78 -18.10 20.13
N ASP A 229 -23.58 -18.04 19.56
CA ASP A 229 -23.42 -17.50 18.20
C ASP A 229 -24.18 -18.37 17.18
N ILE A 230 -24.42 -17.83 15.98
CA ILE A 230 -25.25 -18.53 14.99
C ILE A 230 -24.67 -19.89 14.60
N PHE A 231 -23.34 -20.03 14.50
CA PHE A 231 -22.70 -21.27 14.07
C PHE A 231 -22.88 -22.36 15.12
N GLN A 232 -22.72 -22.00 16.40
CA GLN A 232 -23.03 -22.87 17.52
C GLN A 232 -24.52 -23.22 17.59
N TYR A 233 -25.41 -22.26 17.34
CA TYR A 233 -26.86 -22.48 17.37
C TYR A 233 -27.31 -23.45 16.28
N VAL A 234 -26.88 -23.24 15.03
CA VAL A 234 -27.27 -24.13 13.93
C VAL A 234 -26.61 -25.50 14.05
N SER A 235 -25.43 -25.60 14.67
CA SER A 235 -24.80 -26.91 14.92
C SER A 235 -25.51 -27.69 16.03
N LYS A 236 -25.85 -27.04 17.15
CA LYS A 236 -26.31 -27.72 18.39
C LYS A 236 -27.83 -27.75 18.56
N VAL A 237 -28.55 -26.75 18.05
CA VAL A 237 -29.98 -26.53 18.32
C VAL A 237 -30.83 -26.74 17.07
N ARG A 238 -30.41 -26.18 15.93
CA ARG A 238 -31.13 -26.27 14.65
C ARG A 238 -30.26 -26.79 13.50
N PRO A 239 -29.83 -28.08 13.55
CA PRO A 239 -29.01 -28.69 12.49
C PRO A 239 -29.71 -28.72 11.12
N ASP A 240 -31.04 -28.69 11.09
CA ASP A 240 -31.84 -28.56 9.87
C ASP A 240 -31.61 -27.21 9.17
N ILE A 241 -31.57 -26.11 9.93
CA ILE A 241 -31.21 -24.77 9.43
C ILE A 241 -29.75 -24.77 8.96
N GLY A 242 -28.84 -25.35 9.74
CA GLY A 242 -27.42 -25.45 9.37
C GLY A 242 -27.21 -26.20 8.05
N ALA A 243 -27.89 -27.34 7.88
CA ALA A 243 -27.85 -28.12 6.65
C ALA A 243 -28.38 -27.34 5.44
N ARG A 244 -29.48 -26.58 5.61
CA ARG A 244 -30.05 -25.70 4.59
C ARG A 244 -29.13 -24.54 4.24
N ALA A 245 -28.54 -23.88 5.23
CA ALA A 245 -27.58 -22.79 5.03
C ALA A 245 -26.36 -23.27 4.23
N LYS A 246 -25.82 -24.46 4.52
CA LYS A 246 -24.74 -25.07 3.71
C LYS A 246 -25.15 -25.26 2.24
N VAL A 247 -26.39 -25.69 1.95
CA VAL A 247 -26.92 -25.81 0.57
C VAL A 247 -27.07 -24.43 -0.09
N ALA A 248 -27.58 -23.43 0.64
CA ALA A 248 -27.71 -22.06 0.17
C ALA A 248 -26.36 -21.45 -0.24
N MET A 249 -25.33 -21.64 0.60
CA MET A 249 -23.99 -21.12 0.34
C MET A 249 -23.28 -21.85 -0.81
N ALA A 250 -23.51 -23.16 -0.99
CA ALA A 250 -23.03 -23.90 -2.15
C ALA A 250 -23.64 -23.36 -3.47
N GLY A 251 -24.92 -22.96 -3.43
CA GLY A 251 -25.64 -22.34 -4.55
C GLY A 251 -25.13 -20.97 -5.00
N LYS A 252 -24.46 -20.25 -4.09
CA LYS A 252 -23.87 -18.92 -4.36
C LYS A 252 -22.63 -19.01 -5.28
N GLY A 253 -22.08 -20.21 -5.49
CA GLY A 253 -20.93 -20.49 -6.38
C GLY A 253 -21.25 -20.50 -7.89
N LEU A 254 -22.51 -20.30 -8.29
CA LEU A 254 -22.94 -20.36 -9.70
C LEU A 254 -22.45 -19.18 -10.57
N ASN A 255 -21.71 -18.20 -10.03
CA ASN A 255 -21.07 -17.14 -10.81
C ASN A 255 -19.65 -17.51 -11.25
N LEU A 256 -19.49 -18.75 -11.72
CA LEU A 256 -18.20 -19.37 -12.00
C LEU A 256 -17.33 -18.57 -12.98
N GLY A 257 -17.94 -18.01 -14.04
CA GLY A 257 -17.23 -17.16 -15.01
C GLY A 257 -16.61 -15.91 -14.37
N GLN A 258 -17.29 -15.34 -13.37
CA GLN A 258 -16.78 -14.20 -12.62
C GLN A 258 -15.57 -14.60 -11.75
N TYR A 259 -15.60 -15.75 -11.08
CA TYR A 259 -14.49 -16.19 -10.21
C TYR A 259 -13.24 -16.60 -10.99
N LEU A 260 -13.42 -17.27 -12.12
CA LEU A 260 -12.31 -17.65 -13.01
C LEU A 260 -11.64 -16.41 -13.63
N SER A 261 -12.40 -15.33 -13.86
CA SER A 261 -11.87 -14.09 -14.42
C SER A 261 -11.34 -13.09 -13.37
N LEU A 262 -11.74 -13.23 -12.10
CA LEU A 262 -11.35 -12.30 -11.03
C LEU A 262 -9.86 -12.40 -10.67
N TYR A 263 -9.24 -13.57 -10.85
CA TYR A 263 -7.83 -13.81 -10.55
C TYR A 263 -7.17 -14.65 -11.64
N PRO A 264 -5.93 -14.37 -12.05
CA PRO A 264 -5.26 -15.10 -13.13
C PRO A 264 -4.72 -16.46 -12.65
N TRP A 265 -5.59 -17.40 -12.30
CA TRP A 265 -5.25 -18.71 -11.69
C TRP A 265 -4.16 -19.51 -12.44
N ALA A 266 -4.00 -19.30 -13.75
CA ALA A 266 -2.94 -19.92 -14.54
C ALA A 266 -1.52 -19.60 -14.04
N VAL A 267 -1.30 -18.47 -13.38
CA VAL A 267 0.02 -18.07 -12.86
C VAL A 267 0.46 -18.91 -11.65
N GLU A 268 -0.48 -19.61 -11.00
CA GLU A 268 -0.22 -20.47 -9.83
C GLU A 268 0.02 -21.93 -10.23
N ARG A 269 0.48 -22.17 -11.46
CA ARG A 269 0.71 -23.52 -12.01
C ARG A 269 1.51 -24.39 -11.04
N GLY A 270 0.95 -25.55 -10.69
CA GLY A 270 1.58 -26.53 -9.80
C GLY A 270 1.40 -26.24 -8.31
N ALA A 271 0.72 -25.16 -7.93
CA ALA A 271 0.43 -24.85 -6.53
C ALA A 271 -0.65 -25.78 -5.95
N THR A 272 -0.59 -25.95 -4.62
CA THR A 272 -1.69 -26.48 -3.82
C THR A 272 -2.42 -25.30 -3.18
N ILE A 273 -3.70 -25.15 -3.50
CA ILE A 273 -4.58 -24.18 -2.86
C ILE A 273 -5.02 -24.77 -1.52
N ILE A 274 -4.75 -24.07 -0.42
CA ILE A 274 -5.36 -24.33 0.88
C ILE A 274 -6.58 -23.40 1.01
N ASP A 275 -7.77 -23.96 0.82
CA ASP A 275 -9.04 -23.23 0.85
C ASP A 275 -9.63 -23.32 2.27
N VAL A 276 -9.48 -22.24 3.03
CA VAL A 276 -9.78 -22.17 4.45
C VAL A 276 -11.22 -21.69 4.64
N GLY A 277 -12.05 -22.46 5.32
CA GLY A 277 -13.51 -22.23 5.34
C GLY A 277 -14.16 -22.50 3.98
N GLY A 278 -13.63 -23.46 3.22
CA GLY A 278 -14.02 -23.68 1.82
C GLY A 278 -15.37 -24.38 1.63
N GLY A 279 -16.04 -24.81 2.71
CA GLY A 279 -17.30 -25.53 2.66
C GLY A 279 -17.20 -26.82 1.83
N VAL A 280 -18.06 -26.96 0.83
CA VAL A 280 -18.08 -28.10 -0.11
C VAL A 280 -17.24 -27.86 -1.37
N GLY A 281 -16.36 -26.85 -1.37
CA GLY A 281 -15.46 -26.51 -2.48
C GLY A 281 -16.15 -25.78 -3.65
N GLY A 282 -17.26 -25.10 -3.39
CA GLY A 282 -18.08 -24.46 -4.43
C GLY A 282 -17.35 -23.40 -5.26
N ALA A 283 -16.31 -22.76 -4.71
CA ALA A 283 -15.51 -21.76 -5.42
C ALA A 283 -14.26 -22.37 -6.09
N THR A 284 -13.60 -23.33 -5.44
CA THR A 284 -12.27 -23.83 -5.83
C THR A 284 -12.30 -25.11 -6.67
N LEU A 285 -13.32 -25.96 -6.56
CA LEU A 285 -13.47 -27.15 -7.43
C LEU A 285 -13.61 -26.78 -8.92
N PRO A 286 -14.40 -25.76 -9.29
CA PRO A 286 -14.43 -25.30 -10.68
C PRO A 286 -13.09 -24.72 -11.16
N VAL A 287 -12.36 -24.00 -10.30
CA VAL A 287 -11.01 -23.52 -10.60
C VAL A 287 -10.08 -24.70 -10.91
N LEU A 288 -10.18 -25.78 -10.15
CA LEU A 288 -9.44 -27.03 -10.39
C LEU A 288 -9.83 -27.73 -11.69
N GLN A 289 -11.10 -27.63 -12.11
CA GLN A 289 -11.56 -28.16 -13.38
C GLN A 289 -10.98 -27.36 -14.56
N ALA A 290 -10.96 -26.03 -14.45
CA ALA A 290 -10.39 -25.14 -15.47
C ALA A 290 -8.85 -25.16 -15.52
N HIS A 291 -8.19 -25.46 -14.41
CA HIS A 291 -6.73 -25.44 -14.29
C HIS A 291 -6.19 -26.80 -13.77
N PRO A 292 -5.95 -27.78 -14.68
CA PRO A 292 -5.57 -29.15 -14.30
C PRO A 292 -4.25 -29.28 -13.51
N SER A 293 -3.38 -28.28 -13.55
CA SER A 293 -2.11 -28.27 -12.81
C SER A 293 -2.25 -27.95 -11.32
N LEU A 294 -3.42 -27.47 -10.88
CA LEU A 294 -3.66 -27.11 -9.49
C LEU A 294 -4.12 -28.30 -8.66
N LYS A 295 -3.75 -28.27 -7.38
CA LYS A 295 -4.27 -29.16 -6.33
C LYS A 295 -5.03 -28.35 -5.30
N LEU A 296 -5.92 -29.01 -4.55
CA LEU A 296 -6.79 -28.38 -3.57
C LEU A 296 -6.83 -29.19 -2.28
N VAL A 297 -6.70 -28.48 -1.16
CA VAL A 297 -7.04 -28.97 0.17
C VAL A 297 -8.13 -28.06 0.70
N ILE A 298 -9.35 -28.58 0.79
CA ILE A 298 -10.44 -27.90 1.50
C ILE A 298 -10.22 -28.06 2.99
N GLN A 299 -10.32 -26.96 3.73
CA GLN A 299 -10.38 -26.93 5.18
C GLN A 299 -11.71 -26.36 5.63
N ASP A 300 -12.44 -27.13 6.43
CA ASP A 300 -13.72 -26.74 7.03
C ASP A 300 -13.95 -27.60 8.29
N LEU A 301 -15.06 -27.40 9.01
CA LEU A 301 -15.40 -28.25 10.14
C LEU A 301 -15.60 -29.71 9.71
N PRO A 302 -15.25 -30.71 10.55
CA PRO A 302 -15.27 -32.12 10.16
C PRO A 302 -16.61 -32.64 9.63
N ASP A 303 -17.73 -32.07 10.09
CA ASP A 303 -19.08 -32.45 9.65
C ASP A 303 -19.41 -32.03 8.20
N THR A 304 -18.54 -31.23 7.56
CA THR A 304 -18.69 -30.82 6.16
C THR A 304 -18.12 -31.86 5.16
N GLU A 305 -17.26 -32.78 5.61
CA GLU A 305 -16.58 -33.77 4.75
C GLU A 305 -17.52 -34.61 3.87
N PRO A 306 -18.60 -35.23 4.39
CA PRO A 306 -19.44 -36.13 3.59
C PRO A 306 -20.05 -35.44 2.36
N ARG A 307 -20.50 -34.19 2.53
CA ARG A 307 -21.09 -33.40 1.43
C ARG A 307 -20.05 -32.93 0.43
N PHE A 308 -18.83 -32.63 0.88
CA PHE A 308 -17.73 -32.33 -0.02
C PHE A 308 -17.43 -33.54 -0.93
N LEU A 309 -17.35 -34.74 -0.35
CA LEU A 309 -17.09 -35.98 -1.10
C LEU A 309 -18.21 -36.28 -2.10
N GLU A 310 -19.47 -36.16 -1.69
CA GLU A 310 -20.63 -36.32 -2.58
C GLU A 310 -20.61 -35.33 -3.75
N ASN A 311 -20.31 -34.06 -3.49
CA ASN A 311 -20.19 -33.02 -4.52
C ASN A 311 -19.03 -33.30 -5.48
N LEU A 312 -17.87 -33.72 -4.95
CA LEU A 312 -16.69 -34.08 -5.73
C LEU A 312 -16.98 -35.28 -6.65
N GLU A 313 -17.70 -36.28 -6.15
CA GLU A 313 -18.12 -37.48 -6.90
C GLU A 313 -19.13 -37.16 -8.00
N THR A 314 -20.17 -36.40 -7.65
CA THR A 314 -21.32 -36.18 -8.52
C THR A 314 -21.02 -35.15 -9.60
N ASN A 315 -20.40 -34.03 -9.21
CA ASN A 315 -20.27 -32.86 -10.08
C ASN A 315 -18.86 -32.68 -10.67
N TYR A 316 -17.84 -33.29 -10.07
CA TYR A 316 -16.44 -33.15 -10.51
C TYR A 316 -15.69 -34.49 -10.63
N PRO A 317 -16.25 -35.50 -11.34
CA PRO A 317 -15.70 -36.85 -11.39
C PRO A 317 -14.26 -36.91 -11.94
N ASP A 318 -13.89 -36.00 -12.83
CA ASP A 318 -12.52 -35.94 -13.38
C ASP A 318 -11.49 -35.40 -12.35
N VAL A 319 -11.92 -34.46 -11.50
CA VAL A 319 -11.08 -33.97 -10.38
C VAL A 319 -10.89 -35.09 -9.35
N GLN A 320 -11.96 -35.85 -9.06
CA GLN A 320 -11.91 -36.99 -8.18
C GLN A 320 -10.97 -38.09 -8.70
N LYS A 321 -11.15 -38.51 -9.97
CA LYS A 321 -10.31 -39.53 -10.61
C LYS A 321 -8.83 -39.17 -10.59
N SER A 322 -8.52 -37.89 -10.81
CA SER A 322 -7.14 -37.38 -10.79
C SER A 322 -6.59 -37.13 -9.37
N ARG A 323 -7.39 -37.34 -8.32
CA ARG A 323 -7.02 -37.17 -6.89
C ARG A 323 -6.37 -35.82 -6.59
N ARG A 324 -6.87 -34.76 -7.23
CA ARG A 324 -6.34 -33.39 -7.09
C ARG A 324 -7.00 -32.58 -5.99
N ALA A 325 -8.12 -33.06 -5.43
CA ALA A 325 -8.82 -32.42 -4.32
C ALA A 325 -8.90 -33.38 -3.13
N SER A 326 -8.72 -32.85 -1.92
CA SER A 326 -8.85 -33.57 -0.65
C SER A 326 -9.48 -32.69 0.42
N PHE A 327 -10.07 -33.31 1.44
CA PHE A 327 -10.64 -32.62 2.60
C PHE A 327 -9.70 -32.75 3.82
N LEU A 328 -9.66 -31.71 4.66
CA LEU A 328 -8.97 -31.71 5.94
C LEU A 328 -9.82 -30.96 6.97
N GLY A 329 -10.42 -31.70 7.91
CA GLY A 329 -11.16 -31.10 9.02
C GLY A 329 -10.28 -30.15 9.83
N HIS A 330 -10.66 -28.88 9.92
CA HIS A 330 -9.87 -27.84 10.59
C HIS A 330 -10.75 -26.69 11.09
N ASP A 331 -10.49 -26.28 12.34
CA ASP A 331 -10.96 -25.02 12.92
C ASP A 331 -9.90 -23.95 12.72
N PHE A 332 -10.20 -22.92 11.92
CA PHE A 332 -9.28 -21.83 11.58
C PHE A 332 -8.88 -20.93 12.77
N PHE A 333 -9.57 -21.05 13.91
CA PHE A 333 -9.13 -20.39 15.16
C PHE A 333 -7.97 -21.12 15.83
N THR A 334 -7.71 -22.36 15.43
CA THR A 334 -6.53 -23.13 15.86
C THR A 334 -5.35 -22.93 14.91
N PRO A 335 -4.10 -23.19 15.34
CA PRO A 335 -2.93 -23.04 14.48
C PRO A 335 -3.06 -23.83 13.17
N GLN A 336 -2.73 -23.18 12.06
CA GLN A 336 -2.86 -23.77 10.71
C GLN A 336 -1.97 -25.02 10.56
N PRO A 337 -2.54 -26.22 10.29
CA PRO A 337 -1.78 -27.46 10.20
C PRO A 337 -0.92 -27.58 8.93
N ARG A 338 -1.29 -26.90 7.84
CA ARG A 338 -0.54 -26.90 6.56
C ARG A 338 0.42 -25.72 6.52
N LYS A 339 1.69 -25.99 6.80
CA LYS A 339 2.77 -24.99 6.80
C LYS A 339 3.51 -24.95 5.47
N HIS A 340 4.05 -23.78 5.14
CA HIS A 340 4.91 -23.54 3.98
C HIS A 340 4.26 -23.77 2.61
N GLU A 341 2.93 -23.76 2.56
CA GLU A 341 2.18 -23.84 1.30
C GLU A 341 2.30 -22.53 0.52
N SER A 342 2.27 -22.61 -0.80
CA SER A 342 2.45 -21.45 -1.68
C SER A 342 1.21 -20.56 -1.75
N LEU A 343 0.01 -21.10 -1.49
CA LEU A 343 -1.25 -20.39 -1.72
C LEU A 343 -2.32 -20.75 -0.70
N PHE A 344 -2.74 -19.77 0.09
CA PHE A 344 -3.92 -19.82 0.96
C PHE A 344 -5.05 -19.00 0.35
N PHE A 345 -6.29 -19.47 0.50
CA PHE A 345 -7.49 -18.83 -0.01
C PHE A 345 -8.55 -18.75 1.08
N LEU A 346 -9.19 -17.59 1.21
CA LEU A 346 -10.35 -17.33 2.07
C LEU A 346 -11.42 -16.68 1.20
N ARG A 347 -12.66 -17.18 1.22
CA ARG A 347 -13.77 -16.54 0.50
C ARG A 347 -15.02 -16.51 1.36
N HIS A 348 -15.60 -15.32 1.56
CA HIS A 348 -16.78 -15.14 2.41
C HIS A 348 -16.57 -15.79 3.78
N VAL A 349 -15.41 -15.49 4.38
CA VAL A 349 -15.02 -15.99 5.71
C VAL A 349 -14.77 -14.80 6.61
N ILE A 350 -13.93 -13.86 6.18
CA ILE A 350 -13.51 -12.73 7.02
C ILE A 350 -14.68 -11.80 7.32
N HIS A 351 -15.68 -11.72 6.43
CA HIS A 351 -16.86 -10.91 6.68
C HIS A 351 -17.76 -11.44 7.82
N ASP A 352 -17.66 -12.72 8.18
CA ASP A 352 -18.53 -13.34 9.18
C ASP A 352 -18.07 -13.03 10.60
N TRP A 353 -16.88 -12.47 10.73
CA TRP A 353 -16.19 -12.27 11.99
C TRP A 353 -15.98 -10.79 12.29
N PRO A 354 -16.17 -10.35 13.54
CA PRO A 354 -15.69 -9.06 14.01
C PRO A 354 -14.16 -8.96 13.89
N ASP A 355 -13.62 -7.75 14.05
CA ASP A 355 -12.22 -7.47 13.72
C ASP A 355 -11.21 -8.30 14.54
N GLU A 356 -11.47 -8.59 15.81
CA GLU A 356 -10.53 -9.37 16.65
C GLU A 356 -10.45 -10.83 16.23
N GLU A 357 -11.60 -11.46 15.98
CA GLU A 357 -11.72 -12.83 15.51
C GLU A 357 -11.13 -12.97 14.10
N ALA A 358 -11.42 -12.02 13.21
CA ALA A 358 -10.83 -12.01 11.87
C ALA A 358 -9.30 -11.88 11.92
N VAL A 359 -8.75 -11.04 12.80
CA VAL A 359 -7.29 -10.93 13.00
C VAL A 359 -6.71 -12.24 13.56
N ALA A 360 -7.42 -12.95 14.43
CA ALA A 360 -6.97 -14.24 14.94
C ALA A 360 -6.83 -15.28 13.82
N ILE A 361 -7.83 -15.38 12.94
CA ILE A 361 -7.81 -16.25 11.76
C ILE A 361 -6.62 -15.91 10.87
N LEU A 362 -6.48 -14.63 10.50
CA LEU A 362 -5.41 -14.17 9.62
C LEU A 362 -4.02 -14.38 10.23
N ARG A 363 -3.88 -14.25 11.56
CA ARG A 363 -2.62 -14.49 12.27
C ARG A 363 -2.21 -15.96 12.24
N ASN A 364 -3.15 -16.89 12.39
CA ASN A 364 -2.87 -18.32 12.25
C ASN A 364 -2.36 -18.67 10.85
N LEU A 365 -2.92 -18.06 9.81
CA LEU A 365 -2.44 -18.22 8.44
C LEU A 365 -1.06 -17.60 8.24
N ALA A 366 -0.85 -16.37 8.71
CA ALA A 366 0.45 -15.70 8.61
C ALA A 366 1.58 -16.52 9.25
N GLN A 367 1.33 -17.18 10.38
CA GLN A 367 2.31 -18.05 11.05
C GLN A 367 2.67 -19.32 10.25
N ALA A 368 1.78 -19.78 9.37
CA ALA A 368 2.02 -20.93 8.49
C ALA A 368 2.65 -20.54 7.15
N MET A 369 2.60 -19.26 6.77
CA MET A 369 3.14 -18.75 5.52
C MET A 369 4.67 -18.66 5.51
N THR A 370 5.25 -18.68 4.31
CA THR A 370 6.62 -18.26 4.02
C THR A 370 6.60 -16.94 3.25
N HIS A 371 7.75 -16.31 3.04
CA HIS A 371 7.82 -15.10 2.19
C HIS A 371 7.48 -15.36 0.71
N ALA A 372 7.45 -16.63 0.28
CA ALA A 372 7.00 -17.03 -1.05
C ALA A 372 5.48 -17.31 -1.09
N SER A 373 4.84 -17.48 0.06
CA SER A 373 3.41 -17.77 0.17
C SER A 373 2.57 -16.54 -0.16
N LYS A 374 1.41 -16.78 -0.76
CA LYS A 374 0.37 -15.79 -1.01
C LYS A 374 -0.88 -16.15 -0.20
N LEU A 375 -1.56 -15.13 0.30
CA LEU A 375 -2.91 -15.26 0.84
C LEU A 375 -3.85 -14.47 -0.07
N LEU A 376 -4.91 -15.09 -0.55
CA LEU A 376 -5.96 -14.47 -1.34
C LEU A 376 -7.24 -14.40 -0.51
N ILE A 377 -7.76 -13.20 -0.26
CA ILE A 377 -9.00 -12.97 0.48
C ILE A 377 -10.06 -12.46 -0.51
N CYS A 378 -11.09 -13.24 -0.76
CA CYS A 378 -12.18 -12.95 -1.70
C CYS A 378 -13.44 -12.51 -0.93
N GLU A 379 -13.76 -11.22 -0.98
CA GLU A 379 -14.84 -10.63 -0.18
C GLU A 379 -15.59 -9.54 -0.96
N HIS A 380 -16.78 -9.16 -0.49
CA HIS A 380 -17.44 -7.94 -0.95
C HIS A 380 -16.72 -6.71 -0.35
N LEU A 381 -16.46 -5.71 -1.18
CA LEU A 381 -15.85 -4.45 -0.72
C LEU A 381 -16.91 -3.38 -0.50
N VAL A 382 -16.87 -2.75 0.68
CA VAL A 382 -17.65 -1.54 0.94
C VAL A 382 -17.01 -0.38 0.19
N LEU A 383 -17.79 0.25 -0.69
CA LEU A 383 -17.38 1.42 -1.46
C LEU A 383 -18.23 2.62 -1.08
N PRO A 384 -17.61 3.79 -0.79
CA PRO A 384 -18.36 5.00 -0.43
C PRO A 384 -19.25 5.45 -1.59
N THR A 385 -20.41 6.02 -1.26
CA THR A 385 -21.34 6.59 -2.25
C THR A 385 -20.83 7.90 -2.85
N TYR A 386 -19.93 8.58 -2.15
CA TYR A 386 -19.31 9.83 -2.56
C TYR A 386 -17.96 9.60 -3.26
N ARG A 387 -17.53 10.59 -4.05
CA ARG A 387 -16.20 10.61 -4.66
C ARG A 387 -15.23 11.33 -3.71
N GLU A 388 -14.14 10.67 -3.35
CA GLU A 388 -13.01 11.34 -2.72
C GLU A 388 -12.29 12.22 -3.77
N ARG A 389 -11.55 13.25 -3.34
CA ARG A 389 -10.62 13.97 -4.23
C ARG A 389 -9.62 12.97 -4.81
N PRO A 390 -9.03 13.20 -6.01
CA PRO A 390 -8.22 12.19 -6.71
C PRO A 390 -7.13 11.62 -5.80
N HIS A 391 -7.42 10.46 -5.21
CA HIS A 391 -6.51 9.64 -4.43
C HIS A 391 -6.81 8.22 -4.90
N GLU A 392 -5.80 7.56 -5.45
CA GLU A 392 -5.64 6.14 -5.83
C GLU A 392 -6.85 5.34 -6.39
N ALA A 393 -8.06 5.41 -5.85
CA ALA A 393 -9.28 4.80 -6.39
C ALA A 393 -9.71 5.35 -7.77
N GLU A 394 -9.31 6.58 -8.13
CA GLU A 394 -9.45 7.08 -9.50
C GLU A 394 -8.38 6.52 -10.47
N ALA A 395 -7.26 6.01 -9.96
CA ALA A 395 -6.17 5.49 -10.80
C ALA A 395 -6.54 4.14 -11.47
N ASP A 396 -7.44 3.37 -10.87
CA ASP A 396 -7.88 2.06 -11.38
C ASP A 396 -9.21 2.12 -12.17
N GLY A 397 -9.83 3.31 -12.33
CA GLY A 397 -10.99 3.51 -13.20
C GLY A 397 -12.30 2.81 -12.78
N PHE A 398 -12.36 2.31 -11.54
CA PHE A 398 -13.49 1.52 -11.03
C PHE A 398 -14.73 2.38 -10.70
N ALA A 399 -14.55 3.64 -10.30
CA ALA A 399 -15.66 4.49 -9.88
C ALA A 399 -16.66 4.76 -11.02
N ALA A 400 -17.96 4.84 -10.69
CA ALA A 400 -18.98 5.18 -11.68
C ALA A 400 -18.76 6.60 -12.25
N PRO A 401 -19.10 6.86 -13.52
CA PRO A 401 -19.03 8.20 -14.08
C PRO A 401 -20.07 9.13 -13.43
N PRO A 402 -19.77 10.43 -13.21
CA PRO A 402 -20.78 11.41 -12.79
C PRO A 402 -21.92 11.48 -13.83
N PRO A 403 -23.19 11.65 -13.42
CA PRO A 403 -23.66 12.05 -12.08
C PRO A 403 -23.97 10.89 -11.12
N LEU A 404 -23.68 9.63 -11.50
CA LEU A 404 -24.00 8.45 -10.68
C LEU A 404 -23.29 8.47 -9.32
N LEU A 405 -23.79 7.71 -8.33
CA LEU A 405 -23.05 7.46 -7.08
C LEU A 405 -21.74 6.74 -7.39
N ALA A 406 -20.64 7.09 -6.69
CA ALA A 406 -19.30 6.58 -7.00
C ALA A 406 -19.22 5.04 -6.96
N ASN A 407 -20.01 4.43 -6.06
CA ASN A 407 -20.13 2.99 -5.88
C ASN A 407 -21.18 2.31 -6.78
N TRP A 408 -21.59 2.94 -7.90
CA TRP A 408 -22.60 2.39 -8.83
C TRP A 408 -23.99 2.17 -8.22
N GLY A 409 -24.28 2.72 -7.03
CA GLY A 409 -25.51 2.42 -6.31
C GLY A 409 -25.57 0.95 -5.86
N ALA A 410 -24.43 0.35 -5.51
CA ALA A 410 -24.26 -1.06 -5.11
C ALA A 410 -25.02 -1.46 -3.82
N ALA A 411 -26.34 -1.35 -3.83
CA ALA A 411 -27.25 -1.77 -2.78
C ALA A 411 -27.08 -3.23 -2.33
N PRO A 412 -26.72 -4.21 -3.20
CA PRO A 412 -26.49 -5.58 -2.77
C PRO A 412 -25.43 -5.71 -1.68
N THR A 413 -24.28 -5.01 -1.80
CA THR A 413 -23.21 -5.05 -0.79
C THR A 413 -23.65 -4.44 0.53
N SER A 414 -24.34 -3.29 0.51
CA SER A 414 -24.85 -2.66 1.73
C SER A 414 -25.94 -3.50 2.42
N ARG A 415 -26.79 -4.20 1.65
CA ARG A 415 -27.79 -5.12 2.22
C ARG A 415 -27.14 -6.35 2.83
N LEU A 416 -26.09 -6.89 2.20
CA LEU A 416 -25.31 -7.98 2.75
C LEU A 416 -24.62 -7.57 4.05
N ASP A 417 -24.08 -6.35 4.13
CA ASP A 417 -23.48 -5.81 5.35
C ASP A 417 -24.49 -5.78 6.51
N LEU A 418 -25.71 -5.28 6.27
CA LEU A 418 -26.78 -5.29 7.27
C LEU A 418 -27.21 -6.71 7.65
N GLN A 419 -27.20 -7.66 6.71
CA GLN A 419 -27.50 -9.07 6.99
C GLN A 419 -26.43 -9.68 7.92
N VAL A 420 -25.15 -9.48 7.60
CA VAL A 420 -24.03 -9.96 8.41
C VAL A 420 -24.04 -9.30 9.79
N LEU A 421 -24.32 -8.00 9.88
CA LEU A 421 -24.50 -7.32 11.17
C LEU A 421 -25.64 -7.94 11.98
N ALA A 422 -26.79 -8.19 11.35
CA ALA A 422 -27.96 -8.75 12.02
C ALA A 422 -27.76 -10.19 12.51
N CYS A 423 -27.06 -11.01 11.72
CA CYS A 423 -26.87 -12.43 12.02
C CYS A 423 -25.64 -12.71 12.89
N LEU A 424 -24.56 -11.93 12.72
CA LEU A 424 -23.22 -12.27 13.20
C LEU A 424 -22.58 -11.18 14.06
N ASN A 425 -23.17 -9.98 14.09
CA ASN A 425 -22.54 -8.78 14.67
C ASN A 425 -21.17 -8.45 14.04
N ALA A 426 -20.99 -8.85 12.77
CA ALA A 426 -19.80 -8.62 11.97
C ALA A 426 -20.09 -7.60 10.85
N LYS A 427 -19.15 -7.40 9.91
CA LYS A 427 -19.25 -6.36 8.89
C LYS A 427 -18.53 -6.71 7.58
N GLN A 428 -19.04 -6.18 6.48
CA GLN A 428 -18.27 -5.94 5.26
C GLN A 428 -17.26 -4.82 5.52
N ARG A 429 -16.16 -4.81 4.76
CA ARG A 429 -15.05 -3.87 4.99
C ARG A 429 -14.66 -3.13 3.73
N THR A 430 -14.18 -1.90 3.91
CA THR A 430 -13.50 -1.11 2.89
C THR A 430 -12.09 -1.65 2.63
N THR A 431 -11.45 -1.24 1.53
CA THR A 431 -10.05 -1.60 1.24
C THR A 431 -9.08 -1.14 2.34
N ALA A 432 -9.31 0.06 2.89
CA ALA A 432 -8.51 0.61 3.99
C ALA A 432 -8.68 -0.20 5.29
N GLU A 433 -9.90 -0.63 5.61
CA GLU A 433 -10.15 -1.50 6.77
C GLU A 433 -9.50 -2.87 6.58
N PHE A 434 -9.55 -3.47 5.39
CA PHE A 434 -8.82 -4.71 5.11
C PHE A 434 -7.32 -4.53 5.25
N ALA A 435 -6.74 -3.43 4.76
CA ALA A 435 -5.31 -3.14 4.92
C ALA A 435 -4.91 -3.05 6.40
N ASN A 436 -5.73 -2.39 7.22
CA ASN A 436 -5.55 -2.35 8.68
C ASN A 436 -5.64 -3.75 9.30
N LEU A 437 -6.68 -4.51 8.96
CA LEU A 437 -6.93 -5.85 9.48
C LEU A 437 -5.77 -6.80 9.21
N VAL A 438 -5.28 -6.85 7.96
CA VAL A 438 -4.17 -7.75 7.59
C VAL A 438 -2.83 -7.29 8.19
N SER A 439 -2.62 -5.98 8.37
CA SER A 439 -1.41 -5.49 9.04
C SER A 439 -1.31 -5.93 10.50
N ARG A 440 -2.45 -5.99 11.22
CA ARG A 440 -2.52 -6.48 12.61
C ARG A 440 -2.21 -7.97 12.74
N ALA A 441 -2.27 -8.70 11.63
CA ALA A 441 -1.91 -10.11 11.51
C ALA A 441 -0.48 -10.36 10.99
N GLY A 442 0.31 -9.31 10.72
CA GLY A 442 1.67 -9.43 10.19
C GLY A 442 1.76 -9.60 8.66
N LEU A 443 0.67 -9.29 7.96
CA LEU A 443 0.56 -9.36 6.50
C LEU A 443 0.56 -7.97 5.89
N LYS A 444 0.75 -7.89 4.57
CA LYS A 444 0.55 -6.66 3.80
C LYS A 444 -0.29 -6.95 2.56
N VAL A 445 -1.11 -5.98 2.16
CA VAL A 445 -1.76 -6.00 0.85
C VAL A 445 -0.69 -5.78 -0.22
N VAL A 446 -0.68 -6.65 -1.21
CA VAL A 446 0.21 -6.59 -2.38
C VAL A 446 -0.54 -6.04 -3.58
N LYS A 447 -1.79 -6.50 -3.78
CA LYS A 447 -2.60 -6.13 -4.93
C LYS A 447 -4.09 -6.37 -4.65
N LEU A 448 -4.94 -5.52 -5.22
CA LEU A 448 -6.37 -5.77 -5.31
C LEU A 448 -6.72 -6.24 -6.73
N TRP A 449 -7.56 -7.27 -6.83
CA TRP A 449 -8.08 -7.78 -8.08
C TRP A 449 -9.60 -7.61 -8.12
N HIS A 450 -10.12 -6.96 -9.16
CA HIS A 450 -11.55 -6.74 -9.38
C HIS A 450 -11.90 -6.92 -10.86
N ASN A 451 -13.15 -7.30 -11.14
CA ASN A 451 -13.67 -7.43 -12.51
C ASN A 451 -15.03 -6.72 -12.68
N PHE A 452 -15.23 -5.61 -11.96
CA PHE A 452 -16.50 -4.86 -11.92
C PHE A 452 -17.70 -5.67 -11.42
N GLY A 453 -17.52 -6.89 -10.89
CA GLY A 453 -18.54 -7.55 -10.10
C GLY A 453 -18.60 -7.05 -8.66
N ASP A 454 -19.34 -7.75 -7.80
CA ASP A 454 -19.60 -7.33 -6.42
C ASP A 454 -18.53 -7.82 -5.42
N GLU A 455 -17.64 -8.71 -5.86
CA GLU A 455 -16.55 -9.31 -5.07
C GLU A 455 -15.19 -8.86 -5.61
N ALA A 456 -14.18 -8.83 -4.74
CA ALA A 456 -12.79 -8.57 -5.09
C ALA A 456 -11.85 -9.53 -4.36
N ILE A 457 -10.69 -9.82 -4.96
CA ILE A 457 -9.63 -10.60 -4.32
C ILE A 457 -8.51 -9.67 -3.86
N ILE A 458 -8.29 -9.65 -2.54
CA ILE A 458 -7.19 -8.96 -1.89
C ILE A 458 -6.04 -9.94 -1.79
N GLN A 459 -4.98 -9.70 -2.57
CA GLN A 459 -3.76 -10.48 -2.51
C GLN A 459 -2.85 -9.93 -1.42
N CYS A 460 -2.50 -10.79 -0.48
CA CYS A 460 -1.64 -10.50 0.65
C CYS A 460 -0.37 -11.35 0.62
N SER A 461 0.70 -10.84 1.23
CA SER A 461 1.92 -11.61 1.51
C SER A 461 2.40 -11.32 2.93
N LEU A 462 3.34 -12.13 3.44
CA LEU A 462 4.12 -11.73 4.60
C LEU A 462 4.81 -10.39 4.33
N ALA A 463 4.81 -9.50 5.32
CA ALA A 463 5.66 -8.33 5.28
C ALA A 463 7.15 -8.76 5.34
N ARG A 464 8.03 -8.24 4.46
CA ARG A 464 9.47 -8.55 4.47
C ARG A 464 10.16 -7.82 5.64
N GLU A 465 11.09 -8.48 6.32
CA GLU A 465 11.98 -7.89 7.32
C GLU A 465 13.10 -7.06 6.69
N LEU A 466 12.85 -5.76 6.57
CA LEU A 466 13.80 -4.63 6.62
C LEU A 466 12.99 -3.53 7.33
N SER A 467 13.47 -2.95 8.43
CA SER A 467 12.65 -2.63 9.62
C SER A 467 11.38 -1.75 9.40
N ASN A 468 10.30 -2.40 8.94
CA ASN A 468 8.92 -1.90 8.94
C ASN A 468 8.34 -1.73 10.36
N GLN A 469 9.06 -2.17 11.39
CA GLN A 469 8.69 -1.98 12.79
C GLN A 469 8.39 -0.51 13.10
N GLY A 470 9.19 0.43 12.57
CA GLY A 470 8.95 1.86 12.78
C GLY A 470 7.66 2.39 12.15
N LEU A 471 7.34 1.93 10.92
CA LEU A 471 6.11 2.30 10.21
C LEU A 471 4.85 1.67 10.83
N SER A 472 4.97 0.45 11.39
CA SER A 472 3.84 -0.26 12.01
C SER A 472 3.60 0.10 13.48
N ILE A 473 4.62 0.57 14.21
CA ILE A 473 4.50 0.91 15.64
C ILE A 473 3.76 2.24 15.82
N SER A 474 3.96 3.23 14.94
CA SER A 474 3.16 4.46 15.00
C SER A 474 3.06 5.23 13.68
N PRO A 475 1.86 5.31 13.07
CA PRO A 475 1.64 6.08 11.85
C PRO A 475 1.64 7.59 12.10
N THR A 476 1.45 8.05 13.34
CA THR A 476 1.28 9.47 13.67
C THR A 476 2.20 9.96 14.79
N ASP A 477 2.53 9.09 15.74
CA ASP A 477 3.18 9.48 17.00
C ASP A 477 4.67 9.12 16.97
N PRO A 478 5.55 9.86 17.67
CA PRO A 478 6.94 9.45 17.84
C PRO A 478 7.02 8.12 18.61
N TYR A 479 8.03 7.30 18.35
CA TYR A 479 8.17 5.98 18.97
C TYR A 479 9.59 5.70 19.44
N LEU A 480 9.76 4.75 20.36
CA LEU A 480 11.08 4.35 20.84
C LEU A 480 11.63 3.15 20.08
N VAL A 481 12.89 3.23 19.67
CA VAL A 481 13.68 2.08 19.21
C VAL A 481 14.74 1.72 20.23
N LYS A 482 15.18 0.46 20.21
CA LYS A 482 16.22 -0.04 21.10
C LYS A 482 17.47 -0.39 20.29
N ASN A 483 18.56 0.33 20.56
CA ASN A 483 19.89 0.05 20.01
C ASN A 483 20.78 -0.49 21.13
N GLY A 484 20.95 -1.81 21.18
CA GLY A 484 21.65 -2.46 22.30
C GLY A 484 20.89 -2.26 23.62
N SER A 485 21.50 -1.58 24.59
CA SER A 485 20.89 -1.17 25.86
C SER A 485 20.25 0.23 25.80
N ILE A 486 20.49 0.99 24.73
CA ILE A 486 20.10 2.39 24.60
C ILE A 486 18.70 2.46 23.98
N LYS A 487 17.87 3.37 24.51
CA LYS A 487 16.58 3.72 23.92
C LYS A 487 16.71 5.05 23.19
N GLU A 488 16.20 5.09 21.97
CA GLU A 488 16.24 6.27 21.10
C GLU A 488 14.82 6.61 20.66
N LEU A 489 14.44 7.87 20.80
CA LEU A 489 13.16 8.40 20.31
C LEU A 489 13.27 8.68 18.81
N VAL A 490 12.34 8.15 18.02
CA VAL A 490 12.27 8.39 16.59
C VAL A 490 11.18 9.41 16.30
N ILE A 491 11.56 10.46 15.57
CA ILE A 491 10.66 11.49 15.03
C ILE A 491 10.72 11.47 13.51
N PHE A 492 9.61 11.83 12.85
CA PHE A 492 9.50 11.66 11.40
C PHE A 492 8.55 12.64 10.70
N SER A 493 7.81 13.48 11.43
CA SER A 493 6.93 14.49 10.83
C SER A 493 7.51 15.90 10.90
N PRO A 494 7.09 16.83 10.01
CA PRO A 494 7.54 18.22 10.08
C PRO A 494 7.18 18.92 11.40
N SER A 495 6.04 18.57 12.01
CA SER A 495 5.63 19.11 13.31
C SER A 495 6.55 18.62 14.43
N GLN A 496 6.81 17.32 14.50
CA GLN A 496 7.72 16.74 15.49
C GLN A 496 9.14 17.28 15.35
N THR A 497 9.62 17.45 14.11
CA THR A 497 10.94 18.02 13.82
C THR A 497 11.03 19.47 14.29
N ARG A 498 9.98 20.26 14.05
CA ARG A 498 9.89 21.65 14.55
C ARG A 498 9.87 21.71 16.08
N GLU A 499 9.11 20.83 16.73
CA GLU A 499 9.05 20.73 18.20
C GLU A 499 10.40 20.32 18.79
N PHE A 500 11.08 19.35 18.16
CA PHE A 500 12.39 18.91 18.58
C PHE A 500 13.44 20.01 18.46
N PHE A 501 13.47 20.78 17.37
CA PHE A 501 14.49 21.82 17.15
C PHE A 501 14.09 23.23 17.65
N ALA A 502 13.02 23.37 18.44
CA ALA A 502 12.33 24.63 18.72
C ALA A 502 13.22 25.83 19.11
N ALA A 503 13.42 26.12 20.40
CA ALA A 503 14.16 27.31 20.85
C ALA A 503 15.63 27.02 21.18
N ASP A 504 15.97 25.75 21.38
CA ASP A 504 17.20 25.24 21.98
C ASP A 504 17.92 24.23 21.08
N GLY A 505 17.53 24.12 19.80
CA GLY A 505 18.21 23.21 18.86
C GLY A 505 19.71 23.49 18.65
N LYS A 506 20.18 24.69 19.04
CA LYS A 506 21.61 25.06 19.07
C LYS A 506 22.37 24.43 20.25
N ASP A 507 21.63 24.05 21.30
CA ASP A 507 22.16 23.52 22.56
C ASP A 507 22.10 21.98 22.59
N HIS A 508 21.58 21.35 21.52
CA HIS A 508 21.59 19.91 21.35
C HIS A 508 23.01 19.36 21.22
N GLU A 509 23.28 18.25 21.89
CA GLU A 509 24.57 17.58 21.87
C GLU A 509 24.49 16.24 21.13
N LYS A 510 25.63 15.80 20.58
CA LYS A 510 25.82 14.43 20.10
C LYS A 510 26.76 13.70 21.04
N LYS A 511 26.42 12.47 21.41
CA LYS A 511 27.39 11.64 22.16
C LYS A 511 28.59 11.33 21.28
N SER A 512 29.77 11.26 21.88
CA SER A 512 31.02 10.97 21.18
C SER A 512 31.02 9.60 20.49
N ASP A 513 30.22 8.65 20.97
CA ASP A 513 30.04 7.34 20.35
C ASP A 513 28.81 7.26 19.41
N CYS A 514 28.00 8.33 19.34
CA CYS A 514 26.73 8.39 18.61
C CYS A 514 25.81 7.17 18.85
N ASN A 515 25.85 6.58 20.06
CA ASN A 515 25.18 5.31 20.40
C ASN A 515 25.60 4.09 19.53
N PHE A 516 26.68 4.17 18.74
CA PHE A 516 27.24 3.04 17.99
C PHE A 516 28.30 2.27 18.79
N GLY A 517 28.70 2.80 19.95
CA GLY A 517 29.59 2.14 20.90
C GLY A 517 31.08 2.41 20.65
N HIS A 518 31.91 1.68 21.40
CA HIS A 518 33.32 2.03 21.57
C HIS A 518 34.16 1.96 20.28
N TYR A 519 33.83 1.06 19.35
CA TYR A 519 34.55 0.99 18.08
C TYR A 519 34.31 2.22 17.20
N PHE A 520 33.08 2.74 17.18
CA PHE A 520 32.78 4.02 16.54
C PHE A 520 33.56 5.15 17.21
N TYR A 521 33.56 5.22 18.55
CA TYR A 521 34.31 6.24 19.29
C TYR A 521 35.79 6.29 18.91
N ARG A 522 36.43 5.13 18.73
CA ARG A 522 37.83 5.05 18.29
C ARG A 522 38.05 5.52 16.85
N THR A 523 37.05 5.39 16.00
CA THR A 523 37.14 5.73 14.57
C THR A 523 36.84 7.21 14.34
N LEU A 524 35.74 7.73 14.88
CA LEU A 524 35.22 9.08 14.61
C LEU A 524 34.81 9.84 15.87
N GLY A 525 35.08 9.33 17.08
CA GLY A 525 34.56 9.92 18.32
C GLY A 525 35.13 11.29 18.71
N GLN A 526 36.17 11.74 18.02
CA GLN A 526 36.77 13.06 18.15
C GLN A 526 36.63 13.92 16.88
N CYS A 527 35.94 13.46 15.83
CA CYS A 527 35.74 14.28 14.64
C CYS A 527 34.83 15.49 14.93
N VAL A 528 34.97 16.55 14.12
CA VAL A 528 34.19 17.79 14.28
C VAL A 528 32.68 17.54 14.27
N GLY A 529 32.20 16.54 13.52
CA GLY A 529 30.78 16.21 13.42
C GLY A 529 30.11 15.73 14.72
N VAL A 530 30.89 15.23 15.68
CA VAL A 530 30.41 14.70 16.97
C VAL A 530 30.85 15.54 18.17
N GLN A 531 31.74 16.53 17.99
CA GLN A 531 32.10 17.46 19.05
C GLN A 531 30.95 18.42 19.40
N ASN A 532 30.94 18.87 20.67
CA ASN A 532 29.96 19.80 21.21
C ASN A 532 30.64 21.02 21.87
N GLY A 533 29.85 22.04 22.19
CA GLY A 533 30.27 23.17 23.01
C GLY A 533 31.53 23.91 22.52
N PRO A 534 32.40 24.38 23.42
CA PRO A 534 33.59 25.16 23.08
C PRO A 534 34.53 24.44 22.10
N THR A 535 34.78 23.15 22.30
CA THR A 535 35.66 22.35 21.41
C THR A 535 35.15 22.33 19.98
N TRP A 536 33.83 22.23 19.79
CA TRP A 536 33.24 22.35 18.47
C TRP A 536 33.40 23.75 17.87
N HIS A 537 33.17 24.80 18.67
CA HIS A 537 33.34 26.18 18.19
C HIS A 537 34.78 26.46 17.74
N THR A 538 35.77 26.12 18.56
CA THR A 538 37.18 26.31 18.25
C THR A 538 37.58 25.55 17.00
N SER A 539 37.21 24.27 16.89
CA SER A 539 37.57 23.49 15.69
C SER A 539 36.92 23.99 14.41
N ARG A 540 35.67 24.45 14.48
CA ARG A 540 34.96 25.07 13.34
C ARG A 540 35.61 26.35 12.84
N GLN A 541 36.26 27.13 13.70
CA GLN A 541 36.95 28.36 13.27
C GLN A 541 38.07 28.05 12.26
N TYR A 542 38.79 26.93 12.45
CA TYR A 542 39.82 26.47 11.52
C TYR A 542 39.25 25.75 10.30
N LEU A 543 38.14 25.01 10.46
CA LEU A 543 37.57 24.18 9.39
C LEU A 543 36.66 24.96 8.43
N GLU A 544 35.74 25.78 8.95
CA GLU A 544 34.68 26.46 8.17
C GLU A 544 35.15 27.33 7.00
N PRO A 545 36.25 28.12 7.10
CA PRO A 545 36.72 28.96 6.00
C PRO A 545 36.95 28.19 4.69
N HIS A 546 37.48 26.96 4.78
CA HIS A 546 37.84 26.13 3.63
C HIS A 546 36.63 25.48 2.92
N PHE A 547 35.47 25.41 3.57
CA PHE A 547 34.24 24.83 3.02
C PHE A 547 33.10 25.86 2.87
N SER A 548 33.43 27.14 2.98
CA SER A 548 32.52 28.24 2.67
C SER A 548 32.08 28.18 1.19
N PHE A 549 30.93 28.78 0.87
CA PHE A 549 30.47 28.84 -0.52
C PHE A 549 31.48 29.57 -1.44
N SER A 550 32.15 30.60 -0.92
CA SER A 550 33.25 31.29 -1.63
C SER A 550 34.44 30.36 -1.88
N ALA A 551 34.87 29.58 -0.89
CA ALA A 551 35.97 28.63 -1.06
C ALA A 551 35.65 27.52 -2.06
N ALA A 552 34.40 27.03 -2.06
CA ALA A 552 33.94 26.05 -3.04
C ALA A 552 33.88 26.63 -4.45
N THR A 553 33.35 27.85 -4.62
CA THR A 553 33.25 28.51 -5.94
C THR A 553 34.59 28.98 -6.48
N ALA A 554 35.57 29.28 -5.64
CA ALA A 554 36.93 29.60 -6.08
C ALA A 554 37.58 28.46 -6.89
N ARG A 555 37.12 27.22 -6.71
CA ARG A 555 37.60 26.02 -7.42
C ARG A 555 36.64 25.51 -8.49
N LEU A 556 35.60 26.28 -8.82
CA LEU A 556 34.52 25.88 -9.75
C LEU A 556 35.05 25.35 -11.08
N HIS A 557 36.05 26.04 -11.65
CA HIS A 557 36.68 25.64 -12.91
C HIS A 557 37.37 24.27 -12.81
N ALA A 558 38.15 24.05 -11.74
CA ALA A 558 38.84 22.78 -11.54
C ALA A 558 37.85 21.62 -11.35
N TYR A 559 36.73 21.85 -10.64
CA TYR A 559 35.69 20.84 -10.49
C TYR A 559 34.99 20.53 -11.81
N ARG A 560 34.67 21.56 -12.60
CA ARG A 560 34.07 21.38 -13.92
C ARG A 560 34.95 20.55 -14.85
N ASP A 561 36.25 20.85 -14.91
CA ASP A 561 37.23 20.07 -15.68
C ASP A 561 37.26 18.59 -15.25
N GLN A 562 37.13 18.28 -13.96
CA GLN A 562 37.02 16.89 -13.50
C GLN A 562 35.72 16.21 -13.93
N PHE A 563 34.58 16.92 -13.95
CA PHE A 563 33.32 16.39 -14.48
C PHE A 563 33.42 16.08 -15.97
N GLU A 564 33.96 17.01 -16.77
CA GLU A 564 34.14 16.83 -18.21
C GLU A 564 35.07 15.63 -18.51
N LYS A 565 36.21 15.53 -17.79
CA LYS A 565 37.12 14.38 -17.89
C LYS A 565 36.50 13.06 -17.42
N TRP A 566 35.61 13.10 -16.44
CA TRP A 566 34.91 11.91 -15.97
C TRP A 566 33.91 11.44 -17.02
N ILE A 567 33.03 12.33 -17.51
CA ILE A 567 32.04 12.02 -18.56
C ILE A 567 32.73 11.44 -19.82
N ALA A 568 33.83 12.06 -20.25
CA ALA A 568 34.57 11.60 -21.43
C ALA A 568 35.15 10.18 -21.30
N ARG A 569 35.41 9.71 -20.07
CA ARG A 569 35.97 8.37 -19.80
C ARG A 569 34.90 7.28 -19.61
N LEU A 570 33.68 7.65 -19.24
CA LEU A 570 32.58 6.70 -18.99
C LEU A 570 32.33 5.68 -20.10
N PRO A 571 32.38 6.03 -21.41
CA PRO A 571 32.11 5.05 -22.48
C PRO A 571 33.17 3.94 -22.59
N GLU A 572 34.32 4.11 -21.94
CA GLU A 572 35.48 3.21 -22.00
C GLU A 572 35.84 2.66 -20.62
N ASP A 573 35.01 2.92 -19.60
CA ASP A 573 35.21 2.46 -18.23
C ASP A 573 34.56 1.08 -18.04
N PRO A 574 35.35 -0.01 -17.99
CA PRO A 574 34.81 -1.35 -17.85
C PRO A 574 34.24 -1.61 -16.44
N GLU A 575 34.67 -0.88 -15.41
CA GLU A 575 34.13 -1.03 -14.06
C GLU A 575 32.72 -0.42 -13.98
N ALA A 576 32.53 0.72 -14.63
CA ALA A 576 31.21 1.36 -14.76
C ALA A 576 30.27 0.65 -15.74
N GLY A 577 30.68 -0.44 -16.38
CA GLY A 577 29.89 -1.13 -17.41
C GLY A 577 29.70 -0.30 -18.68
N GLY A 578 30.67 0.57 -19.00
CA GLY A 578 30.64 1.47 -20.15
C GLY A 578 30.47 0.72 -21.47
N GLU A 579 29.30 0.85 -22.09
CA GLU A 579 29.01 0.29 -23.41
C GLU A 579 28.57 1.39 -24.37
N LYS A 580 29.32 1.62 -25.46
CA LYS A 580 28.95 2.58 -26.50
C LYS A 580 27.69 2.12 -27.23
N THR A 581 26.68 2.96 -27.27
CA THR A 581 25.48 2.77 -28.09
C THR A 581 25.59 3.60 -29.37
N GLY A 582 24.74 3.34 -30.37
CA GLY A 582 24.79 4.07 -31.65
C GLY A 582 24.60 5.59 -31.54
N VAL A 583 24.07 6.09 -30.41
CA VAL A 583 23.78 7.51 -30.15
C VAL A 583 24.33 8.02 -28.80
N GLY A 584 25.11 7.21 -28.07
CA GLY A 584 25.56 7.54 -26.71
C GLY A 584 26.31 6.37 -26.04
N PHE A 585 26.06 6.16 -24.75
CA PHE A 585 26.65 5.05 -23.99
C PHE A 585 25.77 4.68 -22.78
N CYS A 586 25.91 3.45 -22.29
CA CYS A 586 25.25 2.93 -21.09
C CYS A 586 26.27 2.72 -19.97
N ILE A 587 25.88 2.99 -18.73
CA ILE A 587 26.70 2.78 -17.52
C ILE A 587 25.83 2.28 -16.35
N ASP A 588 26.46 1.60 -15.41
CA ASP A 588 25.97 1.45 -14.04
C ASP A 588 26.24 2.75 -13.27
N SER A 589 25.16 3.49 -12.96
CA SER A 589 25.28 4.79 -12.30
C SER A 589 25.88 4.72 -10.90
N GLU A 590 25.72 3.61 -10.16
CA GLU A 590 26.26 3.50 -8.80
C GLU A 590 27.76 3.32 -8.82
N VAL A 591 28.24 2.47 -9.73
CA VAL A 591 29.68 2.23 -9.90
C VAL A 591 30.35 3.47 -10.49
N ALA A 592 29.76 4.05 -11.55
CA ALA A 592 30.30 5.22 -12.22
C ALA A 592 30.47 6.44 -11.30
N CYS A 593 29.55 6.63 -10.34
CA CYS A 593 29.53 7.80 -9.46
C CYS A 593 30.39 7.66 -8.19
N ARG A 594 31.15 6.57 -8.02
CA ARG A 594 31.87 6.30 -6.76
C ARG A 594 33.14 7.13 -6.59
N GLN A 595 34.00 7.20 -7.62
CA GLN A 595 35.34 7.78 -7.51
C GLN A 595 35.34 9.31 -7.64
N LEU A 596 34.49 9.88 -8.50
CA LEU A 596 34.49 11.31 -8.77
C LEU A 596 34.21 12.17 -7.52
N PRO A 597 33.16 11.93 -6.71
CA PRO A 597 32.93 12.69 -5.49
C PRO A 597 34.12 12.68 -4.53
N PHE A 598 34.76 11.52 -4.34
CA PHE A 598 35.94 11.38 -3.49
C PHE A 598 37.09 12.25 -3.98
N ARG A 599 37.35 12.26 -5.29
CA ARG A 599 38.37 13.12 -5.90
C ARG A 599 38.09 14.60 -5.70
N LEU A 600 36.84 15.02 -5.90
CA LEU A 600 36.44 16.42 -5.70
C LEU A 600 36.63 16.86 -4.24
N ILE A 601 36.31 15.99 -3.27
CA ILE A 601 36.51 16.27 -1.84
C ILE A 601 38.02 16.31 -1.51
N ALA A 602 38.79 15.36 -2.03
CA ALA A 602 40.25 15.34 -1.87
C ALA A 602 40.88 16.63 -2.43
N MET A 603 40.37 17.16 -3.55
CA MET A 603 40.82 18.43 -4.11
C MET A 603 40.47 19.62 -3.21
N ALA A 604 39.33 19.58 -2.51
CA ALA A 604 38.97 20.62 -1.55
C ALA A 604 39.91 20.61 -0.33
N LEU A 605 40.32 19.42 0.13
CA LEU A 605 41.17 19.23 1.30
C LEU A 605 42.65 19.49 1.02
N TYR A 606 43.20 18.85 0.00
CA TYR A 606 44.63 18.84 -0.28
C TYR A 606 45.06 19.87 -1.32
N GLY A 607 44.12 20.38 -2.13
CA GLY A 607 44.37 21.45 -3.10
C GLY A 607 45.58 21.18 -3.98
N ASP A 608 46.58 22.07 -3.90
CA ASP A 608 47.80 22.01 -4.71
C ASP A 608 48.68 20.78 -4.42
N MET A 609 48.50 20.14 -3.26
CA MET A 609 49.23 18.92 -2.89
C MET A 609 48.62 17.65 -3.51
N LEU A 610 47.40 17.72 -4.06
CA LEU A 610 46.73 16.55 -4.62
C LEU A 610 47.29 16.16 -6.00
N THR A 611 48.34 15.34 -5.99
CA THR A 611 48.85 14.66 -7.18
C THR A 611 48.04 13.38 -7.47
N ASP A 612 48.13 12.84 -8.70
CA ASP A 612 47.51 11.54 -9.02
C ASP A 612 48.07 10.40 -8.17
N SER A 613 49.36 10.46 -7.82
CA SER A 613 49.98 9.52 -6.90
C SER A 613 49.38 9.62 -5.50
N LEU A 614 49.20 10.84 -4.97
CA LEU A 614 48.57 11.03 -3.67
C LEU A 614 47.11 10.56 -3.69
N PHE A 615 46.37 10.89 -4.76
CA PHE A 615 45.00 10.42 -4.93
C PHE A 615 44.92 8.88 -4.93
N GLY A 616 45.84 8.20 -5.61
CA GLY A 616 45.94 6.73 -5.58
C GLY A 616 46.14 6.18 -4.16
N GLN A 617 47.04 6.78 -3.37
CA GLN A 617 47.26 6.38 -1.98
C GLN A 617 46.01 6.60 -1.11
N LEU A 618 45.31 7.72 -1.29
CA LEU A 618 44.04 8.00 -0.61
C LEU A 618 42.96 6.99 -1.01
N TRP A 619 42.89 6.61 -2.30
CA TRP A 619 41.94 5.63 -2.81
C TRP A 619 42.22 4.22 -2.28
N ASP A 620 43.48 3.81 -2.18
CA ASP A 620 43.85 2.52 -1.61
C ASP A 620 43.46 2.42 -0.14
N LEU A 621 43.66 3.51 0.63
CA LEU A 621 43.21 3.60 2.03
C LEU A 621 41.69 3.47 2.18
N ASN A 622 40.91 3.90 1.19
CA ASN A 622 39.46 3.78 1.23
C ASN A 622 39.01 2.31 1.36
N THR A 623 39.73 1.36 0.75
CA THR A 623 39.41 -0.07 0.86
C THR A 623 39.47 -0.56 2.30
N ALA A 624 40.47 -0.13 3.07
CA ALA A 624 40.56 -0.43 4.49
C ALA A 624 39.49 0.32 5.29
N HIS A 625 39.23 1.57 4.95
CA HIS A 625 38.23 2.41 5.61
C HIS A 625 36.80 1.85 5.47
N GLU A 626 36.41 1.30 4.31
CA GLU A 626 35.10 0.67 4.11
C GLU A 626 34.85 -0.49 5.09
N HIS A 627 35.88 -1.29 5.37
CA HIS A 627 35.81 -2.34 6.39
C HIS A 627 35.65 -1.77 7.81
N ILE A 628 36.29 -0.62 8.09
CA ILE A 628 36.21 0.06 9.38
C ILE A 628 34.83 0.65 9.60
N VAL A 629 34.28 1.39 8.62
CA VAL A 629 32.93 1.97 8.68
C VAL A 629 31.88 0.86 8.83
N HIS A 630 31.98 -0.22 8.05
CA HIS A 630 31.08 -1.34 8.21
C HIS A 630 31.13 -1.93 9.64
N SER A 631 32.33 -2.02 10.23
CA SER A 631 32.48 -2.47 11.62
C SER A 631 31.93 -1.46 12.63
N ALA A 632 32.16 -0.16 12.42
CA ALA A 632 31.76 0.91 13.32
C ALA A 632 30.25 1.14 13.36
N PHE A 633 29.59 1.09 12.20
CA PHE A 633 28.16 1.44 12.09
C PHE A 633 27.23 0.22 11.99
N LEU A 634 27.68 -0.88 11.38
CA LEU A 634 26.78 -1.98 10.97
C LEU A 634 26.96 -3.27 11.78
N SER A 635 28.03 -3.39 12.56
CA SER A 635 28.30 -4.58 13.36
C SER A 635 27.75 -4.46 14.78
N LYS A 636 27.10 -5.51 15.28
CA LYS A 636 26.54 -5.55 16.66
C LYS A 636 27.57 -5.89 17.75
N TRP A 637 28.66 -6.57 17.37
CA TRP A 637 29.65 -7.12 18.29
C TRP A 637 30.66 -6.10 18.88
N PRO A 638 31.09 -5.04 18.18
CA PRO A 638 32.14 -4.14 18.66
C PRO A 638 31.64 -2.94 19.47
N GLN A 639 30.45 -3.02 20.08
CA GLN A 639 29.89 -1.91 20.86
C GLN A 639 30.56 -1.71 22.22
N SER A 640 31.09 -2.78 22.82
CA SER A 640 31.70 -2.71 24.15
C SER A 640 33.18 -2.38 24.11
N TRP A 641 33.65 -1.68 25.15
CA TRP A 641 35.07 -1.31 25.30
C TRP A 641 36.01 -2.52 25.29
N PHE A 642 35.58 -3.68 25.82
CA PHE A 642 36.41 -4.90 25.86
C PHE A 642 36.78 -5.39 24.45
N TYR A 643 35.96 -5.09 23.43
CA TYR A 643 36.23 -5.53 22.06
C TYR A 643 37.57 -5.02 21.56
N HIS A 644 38.02 -3.86 22.02
CA HIS A 644 39.32 -3.27 21.68
C HIS A 644 40.51 -4.21 21.93
N TRP A 645 40.44 -5.02 22.98
CA TRP A 645 41.51 -5.91 23.42
C TRP A 645 41.53 -7.24 22.68
N LEU A 646 40.45 -7.59 21.98
CA LEU A 646 40.36 -8.84 21.24
C LEU A 646 41.20 -8.78 19.95
N PRO A 647 41.92 -9.86 19.57
CA PRO A 647 42.75 -9.91 18.37
C PRO A 647 41.91 -10.13 17.09
N THR A 648 40.87 -9.31 16.89
CA THR A 648 39.96 -9.43 15.75
C THR A 648 40.53 -8.82 14.47
N ARG A 649 40.03 -9.26 13.31
CA ARG A 649 40.35 -8.66 12.01
C ARG A 649 40.05 -7.16 12.00
N SER A 650 38.88 -6.74 12.48
CA SER A 650 38.48 -5.32 12.53
C SER A 650 39.47 -4.47 13.34
N ASN A 651 39.90 -4.94 14.52
CA ASN A 651 40.90 -4.20 15.30
C ASN A 651 42.27 -4.13 14.61
N ARG A 652 42.69 -5.18 13.90
CA ARG A 652 43.96 -5.17 13.15
C ARG A 652 43.91 -4.18 12.00
N VAL A 653 42.80 -4.18 11.24
CA VAL A 653 42.58 -3.24 10.13
C VAL A 653 42.56 -1.81 10.65
N LEU A 654 41.82 -1.51 11.72
CA LEU A 654 41.77 -0.17 12.31
C LEU A 654 43.15 0.31 12.78
N ARG A 655 43.94 -0.52 13.48
CA ARG A 655 45.30 -0.12 13.90
C ARG A 655 46.23 0.17 12.72
N GLN A 656 46.14 -0.63 11.66
CA GLN A 656 46.96 -0.43 10.47
C GLN A 656 46.54 0.86 9.75
N TYR A 657 45.24 1.06 9.56
CA TYR A 657 44.69 2.29 8.98
C TYR A 657 45.05 3.53 9.79
N ASP A 658 44.89 3.52 11.12
CA ASP A 658 45.24 4.66 11.99
C ASP A 658 46.71 5.08 11.81
N LYS A 659 47.60 4.09 11.65
CA LYS A 659 49.01 4.33 11.40
C LYS A 659 49.22 4.92 10.00
N ASP A 660 48.71 4.27 8.97
CA ASP A 660 48.94 4.68 7.57
C ASP A 660 48.31 6.05 7.28
N TRP A 661 47.12 6.32 7.82
CA TRP A 661 46.43 7.60 7.72
C TRP A 661 47.19 8.75 8.39
N LYS A 662 47.74 8.48 9.59
CA LYS A 662 48.58 9.43 10.31
C LYS A 662 49.87 9.71 9.55
N ASP A 663 50.59 8.66 9.16
CA ASP A 663 51.89 8.78 8.48
C ASP A 663 51.73 9.53 7.15
N LEU A 664 50.67 9.25 6.39
CA LEU A 664 50.35 9.95 5.15
C LEU A 664 50.11 11.45 5.40
N ASN A 665 49.19 11.82 6.29
CA ASN A 665 48.89 13.25 6.51
C ASN A 665 50.08 14.03 7.07
N LEU A 666 50.86 13.45 7.99
CA LEU A 666 52.06 14.09 8.50
C LEU A 666 53.15 14.26 7.42
N SER A 667 53.25 13.31 6.49
CA SER A 667 54.17 13.45 5.35
C SER A 667 53.76 14.59 4.42
N ILE A 668 52.46 14.74 4.14
CA ILE A 668 51.91 15.85 3.32
C ILE A 668 52.19 17.19 4.00
N ILE A 669 51.97 17.29 5.32
CA ILE A 669 52.26 18.52 6.09
C ILE A 669 53.75 18.86 6.03
N ALA A 670 54.62 17.87 6.21
CA ALA A 670 56.06 18.07 6.15
C ALA A 670 56.51 18.52 4.76
N GLU A 671 56.01 17.89 3.70
CA GLU A 671 56.31 18.24 2.31
C GLU A 671 55.82 19.66 1.96
N ALA A 672 54.58 19.99 2.33
CA ALA A 672 54.01 21.31 2.10
C ALA A 672 54.81 22.41 2.82
N LYS A 673 55.31 22.15 4.03
CA LYS A 673 56.17 23.09 4.79
C LYS A 673 57.57 23.22 4.20
N GLN A 674 58.12 22.16 3.60
CA GLN A 674 59.44 22.18 2.96
C GLN A 674 59.42 22.84 1.58
N ALA A 675 58.30 22.73 0.86
CA ALA A 675 58.13 23.36 -0.43
C ALA A 675 58.22 24.89 -0.28
N LYS A 676 59.28 25.51 -0.82
CA LYS A 676 59.60 26.96 -0.76
C LYS A 676 58.56 27.90 -1.40
N LYS A 677 57.37 27.40 -1.78
CA LYS A 677 56.31 28.21 -2.40
C LYS A 677 55.49 28.88 -1.30
N LYS A 678 55.56 30.21 -1.22
CA LYS A 678 54.82 31.02 -0.23
C LYS A 678 53.28 30.98 -0.34
N ASN A 679 52.70 30.31 -1.35
CA ASN A 679 51.27 30.32 -1.66
C ASN A 679 50.75 28.90 -2.02
N ILE A 680 51.09 27.86 -1.24
CA ILE A 680 50.47 26.53 -1.43
C ILE A 680 49.07 26.58 -0.81
N VAL A 681 48.05 26.20 -1.57
CA VAL A 681 46.68 26.10 -1.07
C VAL A 681 46.40 24.66 -0.67
N CYS A 682 46.43 24.37 0.64
CA CYS A 682 46.13 23.05 1.18
C CYS A 682 45.38 23.19 2.51
N ALA A 683 44.06 23.00 2.49
CA ALA A 683 43.23 23.14 3.68
C ALA A 683 43.67 22.21 4.81
N ALA A 684 44.10 20.99 4.49
CA ALA A 684 44.62 20.05 5.50
C ALA A 684 45.83 20.62 6.26
N VAL A 685 46.70 21.38 5.59
CA VAL A 685 47.86 22.03 6.24
C VAL A 685 47.41 23.24 7.06
N ASP A 686 46.52 24.07 6.51
CA ASP A 686 45.98 25.25 7.19
C ASP A 686 45.23 24.84 8.49
N ILE A 687 44.45 23.76 8.45
CA ILE A 687 43.74 23.21 9.62
C ILE A 687 44.73 22.64 10.66
N TYR A 688 45.91 22.16 10.23
CA TYR A 688 46.92 21.62 11.15
C TYR A 688 47.51 22.68 12.08
N GLU A 689 47.42 23.97 11.73
CA GLU A 689 47.80 25.07 12.63
C GLU A 689 47.06 24.99 13.98
N ALA A 690 45.82 24.48 13.99
CA ALA A 690 45.08 24.26 15.22
C ALA A 690 45.76 23.24 16.15
N VAL A 691 46.46 22.25 15.60
CA VAL A 691 47.23 21.26 16.38
C VAL A 691 48.49 21.91 16.94
N GLU A 692 49.15 22.76 16.16
CA GLU A 692 50.35 23.48 16.57
C GLU A 692 50.06 24.52 17.66
N ASN A 693 48.91 25.18 17.57
CA ASN A 693 48.44 26.15 18.56
C ASN A 693 47.90 25.50 19.83
N GLY A 694 47.71 24.17 19.85
CA GLY A 694 47.14 23.43 20.98
C GLY A 694 45.61 23.52 21.08
N ASP A 695 44.94 24.09 20.07
CA ASP A 695 43.49 24.22 19.98
C ASP A 695 42.79 22.91 19.58
N MET A 696 43.50 22.02 18.89
CA MET A 696 43.07 20.66 18.57
C MET A 696 44.16 19.65 18.92
N ASN A 697 43.77 18.43 19.28
CA ASN A 697 44.73 17.32 19.35
C ASN A 697 44.85 16.62 17.99
N LEU A 698 45.92 15.86 17.78
CA LEU A 698 46.17 15.18 16.51
C LEU A 698 45.07 14.19 16.12
N THR A 699 44.46 13.51 17.09
CA THR A 699 43.36 12.56 16.83
C THR A 699 42.14 13.27 16.27
N MET A 700 41.75 14.40 16.87
CA MET A 700 40.64 15.24 16.40
C MET A 700 40.90 15.76 14.98
N TYR A 701 42.11 16.21 14.70
CA TYR A 701 42.52 16.62 13.35
C TYR A 701 42.35 15.49 12.34
N LEU A 702 42.96 14.33 12.59
CA LEU A 702 42.94 13.18 11.68
C LEU A 702 41.52 12.63 11.48
N GLN A 703 40.74 12.50 12.55
CA GLN A 703 39.35 12.02 12.45
C GLN A 703 38.41 13.03 11.78
N SER A 704 38.69 14.34 11.89
CA SER A 704 37.93 15.36 11.15
C SER A 704 38.24 15.32 9.66
N LEU A 705 39.50 15.10 9.27
CA LEU A 705 39.86 14.89 7.87
C LEU A 705 39.26 13.59 7.31
N ASP A 706 39.29 12.51 8.11
CA ASP A 706 38.66 11.24 7.79
C ASP A 706 37.14 11.41 7.55
N GLU A 707 36.45 12.05 8.49
CA GLU A 707 35.03 12.38 8.38
C GLU A 707 34.75 13.13 7.07
N ILE A 708 35.52 14.19 6.78
CA ILE A 708 35.31 15.00 5.58
C ILE A 708 35.54 14.18 4.32
N LEU A 709 36.57 13.34 4.27
CA LEU A 709 37.00 12.66 3.06
C LEU A 709 36.24 11.35 2.82
N PHE A 710 36.36 10.40 3.74
CA PHE A 710 35.95 9.02 3.49
C PHE A 710 34.48 8.75 3.85
N THR A 711 33.97 9.34 4.94
CA THR A 711 32.57 9.09 5.34
C THR A 711 31.55 9.73 4.38
N ASN A 712 31.99 10.67 3.54
CA ASN A 712 31.19 11.31 2.51
C ASN A 712 31.13 10.56 1.17
N ILE A 713 31.92 9.49 0.98
CA ILE A 713 31.96 8.74 -0.29
C ILE A 713 30.62 8.09 -0.57
N ASP A 714 30.14 7.22 0.33
CA ASP A 714 28.88 6.49 0.16
C ASP A 714 27.70 7.46 0.08
N VAL A 715 27.75 8.53 0.88
CA VAL A 715 26.75 9.59 0.90
C VAL A 715 26.67 10.27 -0.47
N THR A 716 27.76 10.90 -0.91
CA THR A 716 27.73 11.77 -2.09
C THR A 716 27.59 10.97 -3.40
N SER A 717 28.20 9.80 -3.51
CA SER A 717 28.05 8.91 -4.67
C SER A 717 26.60 8.46 -4.89
N THR A 718 25.90 8.10 -3.80
CA THR A 718 24.45 7.76 -3.85
C THR A 718 23.60 8.94 -4.34
N MET A 719 23.95 10.17 -3.97
CA MET A 719 23.25 11.36 -4.49
C MET A 719 23.48 11.58 -5.97
N PHE A 720 24.72 11.34 -6.43
CA PHE A 720 25.07 11.49 -7.83
C PHE A 720 24.29 10.47 -8.67
N ALA A 721 24.33 9.19 -8.28
CA ALA A 721 23.58 8.12 -8.93
C ALA A 721 22.07 8.41 -8.94
N SER A 722 21.50 8.77 -7.79
CA SER A 722 20.08 9.11 -7.67
C SER A 722 19.67 10.31 -8.52
N ALA A 723 20.51 11.34 -8.63
CA ALA A 723 20.26 12.48 -9.50
C ALA A 723 20.12 12.04 -10.96
N LEU A 724 21.04 11.22 -11.46
CA LEU A 724 21.00 10.70 -12.82
C LEU A 724 19.78 9.80 -13.06
N ILE A 725 19.47 8.88 -12.14
CA ILE A 725 18.32 7.98 -12.24
C ILE A 725 17.01 8.76 -12.26
N ASN A 726 16.83 9.75 -11.37
CA ASN A 726 15.60 10.54 -11.32
C ASN A 726 15.43 11.41 -12.57
N LEU A 727 16.51 12.02 -13.07
CA LEU A 727 16.48 12.76 -14.33
C LEU A 727 16.07 11.86 -15.51
N GLY A 728 16.62 10.65 -15.59
CA GLY A 728 16.30 9.72 -16.67
C GLY A 728 14.88 9.15 -16.64
N ARG A 729 14.20 9.18 -15.48
CA ARG A 729 12.79 8.79 -15.32
C ARG A 729 11.80 9.88 -15.72
N HIS A 730 12.23 11.13 -15.73
CA HIS A 730 11.36 12.30 -15.93
C HIS A 730 11.80 13.09 -17.16
N GLY A 731 11.63 12.47 -18.34
CA GLY A 731 12.10 13.03 -19.62
C GLY A 731 11.61 14.45 -19.91
N SER A 732 10.33 14.77 -19.67
CA SER A 732 9.78 16.12 -19.91
C SER A 732 10.38 17.18 -19.00
N PHE A 733 10.53 16.88 -17.71
CA PHE A 733 11.18 17.78 -16.75
C PHE A 733 12.66 17.98 -17.04
N GLN A 734 13.34 16.92 -17.50
CA GLN A 734 14.74 16.99 -17.92
C GLN A 734 14.91 17.97 -19.09
N ASP A 735 13.98 17.98 -20.05
CA ASP A 735 14.00 18.89 -21.19
C ASP A 735 13.85 20.35 -20.73
N GLU A 736 12.89 20.65 -19.84
CA GLU A 736 12.73 22.00 -19.23
C GLU A 736 13.98 22.45 -18.45
N LEU A 737 14.55 21.54 -17.65
CA LEU A 737 15.76 21.82 -16.87
C LEU A 737 16.97 22.06 -17.78
N ARG A 738 17.08 21.31 -18.88
CA ARG A 738 18.14 21.49 -19.87
C ARG A 738 18.04 22.87 -20.54
N GLU A 739 16.84 23.30 -20.92
CA GLU A 739 16.62 24.65 -21.46
C GLU A 739 17.03 25.74 -20.44
N GLU A 740 16.64 25.61 -19.16
CA GLU A 740 17.06 26.54 -18.10
C GLU A 740 18.59 26.58 -17.94
N ILE A 741 19.25 25.42 -17.97
CA ILE A 741 20.71 25.31 -17.87
C ILE A 741 21.40 26.00 -19.05
N LEU A 742 20.97 25.74 -20.28
CA LEU A 742 21.57 26.32 -21.48
C LEU A 742 21.40 27.85 -21.50
N ALA A 743 20.29 28.38 -20.99
CA ALA A 743 20.05 29.82 -20.93
C ALA A 743 20.85 30.57 -19.83
N ASN A 744 21.42 29.86 -18.84
CA ASN A 744 21.99 30.49 -17.64
C ASN A 744 23.47 30.13 -17.36
N SER A 745 24.15 29.37 -18.22
CA SER A 745 25.49 28.81 -17.91
C SER A 745 26.59 29.00 -18.97
N ASP A 746 26.48 30.05 -19.78
CA ASP A 746 27.41 30.28 -20.91
C ASP A 746 28.84 30.60 -20.49
N SER A 747 29.05 31.37 -19.41
CA SER A 747 30.36 31.74 -18.86
C SER A 747 30.57 31.24 -17.43
N ASN A 748 31.81 31.19 -16.95
CA ASN A 748 32.12 30.78 -15.57
C ASN A 748 31.44 31.68 -14.51
N ASP A 749 31.41 32.99 -14.76
CA ASP A 749 30.77 33.94 -13.84
C ASP A 749 29.24 33.76 -13.84
N SER A 750 28.64 33.56 -15.01
CA SER A 750 27.20 33.25 -15.11
C SER A 750 26.85 31.92 -14.43
N CYS A 751 27.72 30.90 -14.56
CA CYS A 751 27.56 29.61 -13.91
C CYS A 751 27.65 29.74 -12.39
N ALA A 752 28.61 30.49 -11.86
CA ALA A 752 28.75 30.71 -10.41
C ALA A 752 27.53 31.47 -9.84
N ALA A 753 27.02 32.46 -10.57
CA ALA A 753 25.80 33.18 -10.20
C ALA A 753 24.55 32.27 -10.25
N TYR A 754 24.44 31.44 -11.29
CA TYR A 754 23.37 30.47 -11.46
C TYR A 754 23.35 29.41 -10.35
N MET A 755 24.51 28.91 -9.93
CA MET A 755 24.65 27.94 -8.84
C MET A 755 24.18 28.48 -7.49
N ARG A 756 24.24 29.81 -7.27
CA ARG A 756 23.75 30.49 -6.05
C ARG A 756 22.23 30.59 -5.99
N ARG A 757 21.55 30.51 -7.12
CA ARG A 757 20.08 30.63 -7.17
C ARG A 757 19.43 29.49 -6.39
N GLU A 758 18.42 29.88 -5.61
CA GLU A 758 17.57 28.97 -4.83
C GLU A 758 16.15 28.85 -5.42
N ASP A 759 15.84 29.66 -6.44
CA ASP A 759 14.55 29.72 -7.13
C ASP A 759 14.48 28.91 -8.42
N SER A 760 15.64 28.45 -8.93
CA SER A 760 15.78 27.75 -10.22
C SER A 760 15.33 26.29 -10.18
N LEU A 761 14.95 25.73 -11.34
CA LEU A 761 14.68 24.29 -11.50
C LEU A 761 15.89 23.45 -11.10
N LEU A 762 17.11 23.92 -11.39
CA LEU A 762 18.34 23.26 -10.95
C LEU A 762 18.42 23.13 -9.42
N HIS A 763 18.05 24.17 -8.67
CA HIS A 763 18.04 24.08 -7.21
C HIS A 763 16.95 23.16 -6.69
N LYS A 764 15.74 23.22 -7.28
CA LYS A 764 14.64 22.32 -6.91
C LYS A 764 15.00 20.86 -7.17
N THR A 765 15.68 20.58 -8.27
CA THR A 765 16.22 19.24 -8.59
C THR A 765 17.21 18.78 -7.52
N TYR A 766 18.13 19.65 -7.10
CA TYR A 766 19.03 19.35 -5.99
C TYR A 766 18.28 19.05 -4.68
N LEU A 767 17.21 19.80 -4.36
CA LEU A 767 16.40 19.52 -3.17
C LEU A 767 15.70 18.16 -3.25
N GLU A 768 15.30 17.72 -4.45
CA GLU A 768 14.72 16.40 -4.66
C GLU A 768 15.74 15.28 -4.45
N VAL A 769 16.99 15.47 -4.89
CA VAL A 769 18.10 14.53 -4.64
C VAL A 769 18.38 14.35 -3.14
N LEU A 770 18.12 15.38 -2.31
CA LEU A 770 18.30 15.31 -0.87
C LEU A 770 17.31 14.40 -0.13
N ARG A 771 16.28 13.86 -0.79
CA ARG A 771 15.23 13.08 -0.12
C ARG A 771 15.70 11.73 0.45
N ILE A 772 16.92 11.26 0.14
CA ILE A 772 17.43 9.92 0.50
C ILE A 772 18.43 9.99 1.68
N ARG A 773 18.00 9.83 2.95
CA ARG A 773 18.93 9.81 4.11
C ARG A 773 18.39 9.24 5.43
N PHE A 774 19.31 9.06 6.40
CA PHE A 774 19.15 8.80 7.85
C PHE A 774 19.91 9.87 8.69
N SER A 775 19.50 10.14 9.94
CA SER A 775 20.17 11.11 10.85
C SER A 775 20.97 10.43 11.97
N LEU A 776 22.13 10.96 12.34
CA LEU A 776 22.79 10.59 13.60
C LEU A 776 21.96 11.02 14.83
N PRO A 777 21.99 10.27 15.94
CA PRO A 777 21.25 10.63 17.15
C PRO A 777 21.76 11.93 17.79
N GLU A 778 20.83 12.80 18.14
CA GLU A 778 21.06 14.02 18.95
C GLU A 778 20.40 13.88 20.33
N VAL A 779 20.80 14.69 21.29
CA VAL A 779 20.28 14.65 22.66
C VAL A 779 19.49 15.93 22.96
N THR A 780 18.29 15.79 23.53
CA THR A 780 17.48 16.95 23.98
C THR A 780 18.22 17.74 25.06
N ALA A 781 18.38 19.05 24.87
CA ALA A 781 19.04 19.92 25.85
C ALA A 781 18.15 20.23 27.06
N VAL A 782 16.85 20.43 26.81
CA VAL A 782 15.82 20.68 27.82
C VAL A 782 14.66 19.69 27.69
N GLU A 783 13.76 19.69 28.67
CA GLU A 783 12.49 18.98 28.57
C GLU A 783 11.60 19.61 27.48
N LYS A 784 10.93 18.77 26.68
CA LYS A 784 10.12 19.21 25.53
C LYS A 784 8.83 18.44 25.39
N ARG A 785 7.86 19.04 24.71
CA ARG A 785 6.65 18.35 24.24
C ARG A 785 6.79 18.04 22.76
N ILE A 786 6.88 16.75 22.40
CA ILE A 786 7.03 16.30 21.01
C ILE A 786 5.92 15.30 20.69
N GLY A 787 5.14 15.56 19.64
CA GLY A 787 4.01 14.72 19.23
C GLY A 787 2.96 14.53 20.32
N GLY A 788 2.83 15.50 21.24
CA GLY A 788 1.93 15.40 22.39
C GLY A 788 2.50 14.67 23.62
N PHE A 789 3.73 14.15 23.56
CA PHE A 789 4.41 13.47 24.67
C PHE A 789 5.42 14.39 25.35
N LEU A 790 5.57 14.25 26.67
CA LEU A 790 6.61 14.94 27.42
C LEU A 790 7.92 14.13 27.34
N ILE A 791 8.95 14.74 26.77
CA ILE A 791 10.26 14.15 26.52
C ILE A 791 11.29 14.82 27.44
N PRO A 792 11.90 14.09 28.39
CA PRO A 792 12.90 14.66 29.29
C PRO A 792 14.15 15.18 28.57
N ALA A 793 14.87 16.11 29.22
CA ALA A 793 16.24 16.46 28.83
C ALA A 793 17.15 15.22 28.89
N GLY A 794 18.18 15.17 28.05
CA GLY A 794 19.09 14.02 27.98
C GLY A 794 18.56 12.84 27.16
N THR A 795 17.40 12.97 26.50
CA THR A 795 16.81 11.92 25.67
C THR A 795 17.49 11.88 24.30
N SER A 796 17.92 10.69 23.87
CA SER A 796 18.47 10.48 22.53
C SER A 796 17.34 10.46 21.50
N VAL A 797 17.46 11.25 20.44
CA VAL A 797 16.46 11.43 19.39
C VAL A 797 17.09 11.20 18.02
N ILE A 798 16.41 10.43 17.18
CA ILE A 798 16.77 10.16 15.78
C ILE A 798 15.63 10.70 14.91
N THR A 799 15.97 11.42 13.85
CA THR A 799 15.05 11.82 12.79
C THR A 799 15.04 10.75 11.69
N ASP A 800 13.88 10.14 11.45
CA ASP A 800 13.66 9.34 10.24
C ASP A 800 13.52 10.29 9.04
N ILE A 801 14.68 10.67 8.51
CA ILE A 801 14.80 11.61 7.40
C ILE A 801 14.09 11.08 6.15
N HIS A 802 14.15 9.77 5.90
CA HIS A 802 13.50 9.17 4.74
C HIS A 802 11.98 9.39 4.78
N ARG A 803 11.36 9.10 5.92
CA ARG A 803 9.92 9.33 6.12
C ARG A 803 9.59 10.81 6.13
N LEU A 804 10.38 11.64 6.80
CA LEU A 804 10.20 13.10 6.82
C LEU A 804 10.22 13.70 5.40
N ASN A 805 11.18 13.28 4.60
CA ASN A 805 11.38 13.77 3.24
C ASN A 805 10.32 13.23 2.26
N LYS A 806 9.81 12.00 2.45
CA LYS A 806 8.71 11.43 1.64
C LYS A 806 7.34 12.05 1.96
N LEU A 807 7.04 12.29 3.24
CA LEU A 807 5.76 12.87 3.68
C LEU A 807 5.60 14.35 3.32
N SER A 808 6.68 15.01 2.91
CA SER A 808 6.69 16.45 2.70
C SER A 808 6.08 16.85 1.33
N PRO A 809 5.20 17.87 1.30
CA PRO A 809 4.59 18.38 0.06
C PRO A 809 5.62 18.79 -0.99
N ARG A 810 5.18 18.97 -2.24
CA ARG A 810 6.04 19.52 -3.32
C ARG A 810 6.59 20.89 -2.91
N PHE A 811 7.89 21.10 -3.12
CA PHE A 811 8.61 22.28 -2.62
C PHE A 811 8.06 23.62 -3.11
N ASP A 812 7.41 23.65 -4.28
CA ASP A 812 6.79 24.86 -4.84
C ASP A 812 5.65 25.42 -3.97
N SER A 813 5.09 24.61 -3.08
CA SER A 813 3.99 24.97 -2.19
C SER A 813 4.41 25.39 -0.78
N LEU A 814 5.71 25.36 -0.47
CA LEU A 814 6.23 25.51 0.90
C LEU A 814 7.06 26.79 1.06
N SER A 815 6.85 27.52 2.14
CA SER A 815 7.73 28.62 2.55
C SER A 815 9.11 28.11 2.97
N ARG A 816 10.14 28.98 2.93
CA ARG A 816 11.50 28.67 3.40
C ARG A 816 11.53 28.10 4.83
N THR A 817 10.64 28.59 5.70
CA THR A 817 10.53 28.10 7.08
C THR A 817 9.94 26.70 7.14
N GLN A 818 8.96 26.37 6.29
CA GLN A 818 8.40 25.02 6.22
C GLN A 818 9.41 24.02 5.66
N ILE A 819 10.16 24.40 4.61
CA ILE A 819 11.22 23.56 4.03
C ILE A 819 12.25 23.17 5.08
N ARG A 820 12.64 24.09 5.98
CA ARG A 820 13.61 23.83 7.06
C ARG A 820 13.28 22.61 7.92
N TYR A 821 12.00 22.37 8.20
CA TYR A 821 11.55 21.27 9.06
C TYR A 821 10.94 20.10 8.27
N SER A 822 10.78 20.25 6.96
CA SER A 822 10.19 19.25 6.06
C SER A 822 11.27 18.51 5.25
N LEU A 823 12.45 19.11 5.09
CA LEU A 823 13.58 18.51 4.39
C LEU A 823 14.82 18.56 5.29
N HIS A 824 15.22 17.40 5.80
CA HIS A 824 16.42 17.29 6.62
C HIS A 824 17.57 16.72 5.79
N GLY A 825 18.46 17.58 5.28
CA GLY A 825 19.58 17.14 4.43
C GLY A 825 20.95 17.18 5.11
N TYR A 826 21.27 18.30 5.77
CA TYR A 826 22.61 18.59 6.29
C TYR A 826 22.59 19.09 7.74
N GLY A 827 21.59 18.71 8.54
CA GLY A 827 21.38 19.26 9.89
C GLY A 827 20.66 20.61 9.91
N ILE A 828 20.32 21.07 11.11
CA ILE A 828 19.54 22.29 11.37
C ILE A 828 20.36 23.25 12.27
N GLY A 829 20.11 24.56 12.13
CA GLY A 829 20.71 25.57 13.00
C GLY A 829 22.23 25.72 12.82
N PRO A 830 22.99 25.98 13.90
CA PRO A 830 24.45 26.13 13.85
C PRO A 830 25.18 24.80 13.59
N ARG A 831 24.52 23.67 13.81
CA ARG A 831 25.06 22.30 13.68
C ARG A 831 25.01 21.76 12.24
N LYS A 832 24.88 22.64 11.24
CA LYS A 832 24.85 22.23 9.82
C LYS A 832 26.19 21.61 9.42
N CYS A 833 26.11 20.57 8.59
CA CYS A 833 27.27 19.92 8.00
C CYS A 833 28.15 20.93 7.27
N LEU A 834 29.46 20.85 7.54
CA LEU A 834 30.50 21.65 6.92
C LEU A 834 30.47 21.54 5.38
N GLY A 835 30.21 20.35 4.87
CA GLY A 835 30.16 20.04 3.44
C GLY A 835 28.90 20.51 2.70
N LYS A 836 27.90 21.13 3.36
CA LYS A 836 26.62 21.50 2.72
C LYS A 836 26.81 22.31 1.43
N ASN A 837 27.62 23.37 1.50
CA ASN A 837 27.82 24.28 0.37
C ASN A 837 28.57 23.58 -0.77
N PHE A 838 29.54 22.76 -0.40
CA PHE A 838 30.31 21.96 -1.33
C PHE A 838 29.42 20.93 -2.05
N ALA A 839 28.63 20.14 -1.31
CA ALA A 839 27.70 19.15 -1.86
C ALA A 839 26.65 19.79 -2.79
N ASN A 840 26.08 20.94 -2.40
CA ASN A 840 25.18 21.73 -3.24
C ASN A 840 25.85 22.07 -4.60
N LEU A 841 27.10 22.53 -4.56
CA LEU A 841 27.83 22.89 -5.77
C LEU A 841 28.10 21.68 -6.66
N ILE A 842 28.69 20.60 -6.13
CA ILE A 842 29.11 19.46 -6.95
C ILE A 842 27.93 18.65 -7.52
N ILE A 843 26.79 18.57 -6.81
CA ILE A 843 25.59 17.89 -7.34
C ILE A 843 24.97 18.71 -8.47
N LYS A 844 24.87 20.03 -8.29
CA LYS A 844 24.38 20.90 -9.37
C LYS A 844 25.32 20.90 -10.57
N LEU A 845 26.64 20.81 -10.35
CA LEU A 845 27.63 20.66 -11.42
C LEU A 845 27.49 19.34 -12.16
N LEU A 846 27.23 18.22 -11.47
CA LEU A 846 26.94 16.94 -12.11
C LEU A 846 25.76 17.09 -13.08
N ILE A 847 24.65 17.64 -12.59
CA ILE A 847 23.42 17.83 -13.38
C ILE A 847 23.72 18.74 -14.58
N LEU A 848 24.43 19.85 -14.37
CA LEU A 848 24.79 20.80 -15.41
C LEU A 848 25.71 20.19 -16.46
N ALA A 849 26.81 19.57 -16.06
CA ALA A 849 27.79 18.97 -16.98
C ALA A 849 27.15 17.85 -17.81
N THR A 850 26.28 17.05 -17.18
CA THR A 850 25.56 15.97 -17.87
C THR A 850 24.54 16.53 -18.87
N LEU A 851 23.62 17.39 -18.42
CA LEU A 851 22.50 17.86 -19.24
C LEU A 851 22.87 18.90 -20.28
N ARG A 852 24.10 19.44 -20.29
CA ARG A 852 24.56 20.28 -21.40
C ARG A 852 24.85 19.47 -22.65
N GLU A 853 25.40 18.28 -22.51
CA GLU A 853 25.87 17.47 -23.64
C GLU A 853 24.99 16.25 -23.88
N TYR A 854 24.44 15.65 -22.82
CA TYR A 854 23.76 14.38 -22.89
C TYR A 854 22.30 14.48 -22.45
N ARG A 855 21.50 13.52 -22.93
CA ARG A 855 20.19 13.18 -22.37
C ARG A 855 20.34 11.89 -21.58
N VAL A 856 19.84 11.88 -20.35
CA VAL A 856 19.85 10.69 -19.49
C VAL A 856 18.55 9.92 -19.70
N VAL A 857 18.65 8.59 -19.83
CA VAL A 857 17.51 7.66 -19.93
C VAL A 857 17.81 6.46 -19.04
N VAL A 858 16.77 5.90 -18.41
CA VAL A 858 16.90 4.68 -17.60
C VAL A 858 16.45 3.48 -18.42
N ASP A 859 17.35 2.52 -18.65
CA ASP A 859 17.00 1.20 -19.21
C ASP A 859 16.42 0.27 -18.12
N GLY A 860 15.50 -0.61 -18.48
CA GLY A 860 14.57 -1.29 -17.57
C GLY A 860 15.18 -2.09 -16.41
N THR A 861 14.40 -2.17 -15.31
CA THR A 861 14.63 -2.84 -14.01
C THR A 861 15.89 -2.43 -13.24
N LEU A 862 15.70 -1.58 -12.22
CA LEU A 862 16.65 -1.35 -11.12
C LEU A 862 16.87 -2.64 -10.32
N THR A 863 17.77 -3.51 -10.77
CA THR A 863 18.04 -4.79 -10.10
C THR A 863 19.03 -4.66 -8.95
N ASN A 864 19.93 -3.67 -9.00
CA ASN A 864 21.13 -3.64 -8.17
C ASN A 864 21.40 -2.29 -7.48
N ILE A 865 20.38 -1.59 -7.00
CA ILE A 865 20.69 -0.50 -6.07
C ILE A 865 21.20 -1.10 -4.76
N ARG A 866 22.41 -0.71 -4.33
CA ARG A 866 23.03 -1.15 -3.07
C ARG A 866 22.06 -0.91 -1.92
N ARG A 867 21.45 -1.99 -1.42
CA ARG A 867 20.62 -1.99 -0.21
C ARG A 867 21.50 -2.00 1.03
N ASP A 868 22.30 -0.96 1.23
CA ASP A 868 22.88 -0.73 2.56
C ASP A 868 21.84 -0.07 3.48
N ARG A 869 22.05 -0.12 4.80
CA ARG A 869 21.12 0.48 5.76
C ARG A 869 21.04 2.02 5.67
N PHE A 870 21.91 2.66 4.89
CA PHE A 870 21.94 4.10 4.68
C PHE A 870 21.23 4.53 3.39
N THR A 871 20.95 3.56 2.52
CA THR A 871 20.29 3.72 1.22
C THR A 871 18.85 3.20 1.34
N CYS A 872 17.95 4.09 1.77
CA CYS A 872 16.51 3.81 1.74
C CYS A 872 15.96 4.18 0.35
N LEU A 873 15.64 3.19 -0.47
CA LEU A 873 14.78 3.35 -1.65
C LEU A 873 13.30 3.25 -1.26
#